data_AF-A0A484KKC9-F1
#
_entry.id   AF-A0A484KKC9-F1
#
_cell.length_a   1.000
_cell.length_b   1.000
_cell.length_c   1.000
_cell.angle_alpha   90.00
_cell.angle_beta   90.00
_cell.angle_gamma   90.00
#
_symmetry.space_group_name_H-M   'P 1'
#
loop_
_entity.id
_entity.type
_entity.pdbx_description
1 polymer ?
#
loop_
_entity_poly.entity_id
_entity_poly.type
_entity_poly.pdbx_seq_one_letter_code
_entity_poly.pdbx_strand_id
1 'polypeptide(L)'
;MGYQMIFAVIMHIFFLLLVHSTPPDDPIKCTNHSTNKNCTVTNSYGAFPDRSLCRAAEAAYPRTEEELVAVIAAASRENRKMKPATRFSHSIPKLACPGGSDGTGLLISTMHLNRTLKVDNRSMTATVESGVSLRQLINDAAEAGLALPYAPYWWGVTVGGMMGTGAHGSTLWGSGSAVHDYVVRVRIVTPASPEEGYAAVRQLEEDDPEINAARVSLGVLGVISQVTLKLEPMFKRAMTYVEEDDTELGEGAAAFGCQHEFADMTWFPSQRRVVKRIDDRVKTNAPSYGLNDFLGFRSTPSTVLSLTRAAEENQEAINDANGKCILANASTFLIKVAAYGFTNNGLIFTGYPIIGYQNRLQSSGTCLDSPNDGLLTACPWDPRVKGLFFHQTTFSVSLSKVKGFIQDVQKLVNLDPKALCGVELYNGILMRYVTSSSAYLGKQDDAIDFDITYYRSKDPTTPRLYQDFIEEIEQLAIFKYGALPHWGKNRNVAFLGAINKYAKFDEFLKVKDKYDPKGVFSSVWSDQVLGLREGLTITKKGCALEGLCICSQDSHCAPRKGICRAAEAAYPRTEDELIAVVAAAAREDRKMKAATWSSHSIPKLACPGSGSGDGLLISTMHLNRTLEVDRQSMTMTVESGVSLRQLINDAAEAGLALPHTPYWRGVTVGGMMGTGAHGSTLWGPGSTFHDHVVRVRIVTPASPEEGYAAVRQLEEDDPEINAARVSLGVLGVISQAR
;
A
#
# COMPACT_ATOMS: atom_id res chain seq x y z
N MET A 1 15.06 -42.69 25.86
CA MET A 1 15.18 -41.71 24.76
C MET A 1 14.05 -40.67 24.71
N GLY A 2 12.81 -40.95 25.13
CA GLY A 2 11.71 -39.95 25.09
C GLY A 2 11.75 -38.83 26.15
N TYR A 3 12.27 -39.10 27.36
CA TYR A 3 12.30 -38.11 28.45
C TYR A 3 13.36 -37.00 28.27
N GLN A 4 14.48 -37.28 27.58
CA GLN A 4 15.51 -36.27 27.30
C GLN A 4 15.13 -35.32 26.14
N MET A 5 14.29 -35.77 25.19
CA MET A 5 13.77 -34.91 24.11
C MET A 5 12.72 -33.91 24.64
N ILE A 6 11.85 -34.34 25.55
CA ILE A 6 10.85 -33.47 26.18
C ILE A 6 11.54 -32.47 27.12
N PHE A 7 12.59 -32.87 27.84
CA PHE A 7 13.39 -31.95 28.66
C PHE A 7 14.19 -30.96 27.81
N ALA A 8 14.67 -31.35 26.62
CA ALA A 8 15.34 -30.46 25.68
C ALA A 8 14.38 -29.45 25.01
N VAL A 9 13.15 -29.86 24.69
CA VAL A 9 12.09 -28.96 24.17
C VAL A 9 11.60 -28.02 25.25
N ILE A 10 11.43 -28.48 26.49
CA ILE A 10 11.03 -27.63 27.63
C ILE A 10 12.18 -26.69 28.05
N MET A 11 13.46 -27.12 28.02
CA MET A 11 14.60 -26.21 28.18
C MET A 11 14.74 -25.22 27.01
N HIS A 12 14.43 -25.60 25.77
CA HIS A 12 14.40 -24.66 24.64
C HIS A 12 13.27 -23.62 24.81
N ILE A 13 12.11 -24.02 25.35
CA ILE A 13 11.02 -23.10 25.69
C ILE A 13 11.38 -22.21 26.89
N PHE A 14 12.18 -22.70 27.85
CA PHE A 14 12.65 -21.90 28.99
C PHE A 14 13.81 -20.95 28.63
N PHE A 15 14.67 -21.29 27.67
CA PHE A 15 15.72 -20.38 27.15
C PHE A 15 15.19 -19.35 26.13
N LEU A 16 13.95 -19.51 25.64
CA LEU A 16 13.23 -18.50 24.86
C LEU A 16 12.72 -17.31 25.69
N LEU A 17 12.97 -17.29 27.00
CA LEU A 17 12.56 -16.20 27.91
C LEU A 17 13.63 -15.13 28.17
N LEU A 18 14.82 -15.24 27.55
CA LEU A 18 15.87 -14.20 27.56
C LEU A 18 16.50 -14.09 26.17
N VAL A 19 15.69 -13.67 25.19
CA VAL A 19 16.13 -13.51 23.81
C VAL A 19 16.63 -12.07 23.60
N HIS A 20 17.94 -11.91 23.76
CA HIS A 20 18.74 -10.73 23.39
C HIS A 20 18.71 -10.55 21.87
N SER A 21 18.83 -9.34 21.33
CA SER A 21 18.81 -9.04 19.88
C SER A 21 19.69 -7.86 19.53
N THR A 22 20.44 -7.94 18.44
CA THR A 22 21.09 -6.77 17.85
C THR A 22 20.03 -5.85 17.22
N PRO A 23 19.78 -4.63 17.74
CA PRO A 23 18.85 -3.69 17.14
C PRO A 23 19.30 -3.32 15.72
N PRO A 24 18.37 -2.94 14.81
CA PRO A 24 18.73 -2.48 13.47
C PRO A 24 19.79 -1.37 13.52
N ASP A 25 20.80 -1.47 12.66
CA ASP A 25 21.83 -0.43 12.58
C ASP A 25 21.25 0.89 12.04
N ASP A 26 22.05 1.95 12.17
CA ASP A 26 21.80 3.21 11.47
C ASP A 26 21.59 2.95 9.95
N PRO A 27 20.47 3.43 9.37
CA PRO A 27 20.18 3.31 7.95
C PRO A 27 21.15 4.10 7.07
N ILE A 28 21.88 5.07 7.62
CA ILE A 28 22.92 5.82 6.91
C ILE A 28 24.24 5.05 7.00
N LYS A 29 24.82 4.72 5.84
CA LYS A 29 26.15 4.08 5.74
C LYS A 29 27.08 4.94 4.91
N CYS A 30 28.16 5.43 5.52
CA CYS A 30 29.20 6.23 4.86
C CYS A 30 30.51 5.46 4.77
N THR A 31 31.20 5.52 3.62
CA THR A 31 32.48 4.80 3.46
C THR A 31 33.63 5.47 4.21
N ASN A 32 33.54 6.78 4.44
CA ASN A 32 34.53 7.52 5.24
C ASN A 32 33.90 7.91 6.58
N HIS A 33 34.08 7.06 7.60
CA HIS A 33 33.44 7.21 8.92
C HIS A 33 33.91 8.44 9.71
N SER A 34 35.14 8.92 9.52
CA SER A 34 35.64 10.08 10.26
C SER A 34 35.11 11.42 9.73
N THR A 35 34.70 11.46 8.47
CA THR A 35 34.20 12.68 7.81
C THR A 35 32.74 12.57 7.36
N ASN A 36 32.09 11.43 7.60
CA ASN A 36 30.74 11.11 7.14
C ASN A 36 30.51 11.37 5.64
N LYS A 37 31.49 11.05 4.79
CA LYS A 37 31.40 11.26 3.33
C LYS A 37 31.08 9.98 2.56
N ASN A 38 30.53 10.16 1.35
CA ASN A 38 30.09 9.13 0.42
C ASN A 38 29.14 8.15 1.11
N CYS A 39 27.93 8.67 1.38
CA CYS A 39 26.93 8.00 2.17
C CYS A 39 25.83 7.39 1.31
N THR A 40 25.18 6.40 1.88
CA THR A 40 23.96 5.78 1.36
C THR A 40 22.92 5.74 2.44
N VAL A 41 21.65 5.76 2.04
CA VAL A 41 20.52 5.53 2.95
C VAL A 41 19.58 4.49 2.34
N THR A 42 19.05 3.60 3.18
CA THR A 42 17.99 2.66 2.83
C THR A 42 16.81 2.82 3.80
N ASN A 43 15.70 2.15 3.51
CA ASN A 43 14.65 1.96 4.52
C ASN A 43 15.00 0.81 5.47
N SER A 44 14.18 0.60 6.50
CA SER A 44 14.37 -0.47 7.50
C SER A 44 14.40 -1.89 6.92
N TYR A 45 13.91 -2.08 5.69
CA TYR A 45 13.92 -3.35 4.94
C TYR A 45 15.16 -3.52 4.05
N GLY A 46 16.06 -2.53 4.05
CA GLY A 46 17.28 -2.52 3.24
C GLY A 46 17.08 -2.15 1.76
N ALA A 47 15.86 -1.86 1.31
CA ALA A 47 15.59 -1.52 -0.09
C ALA A 47 14.30 -0.72 -0.30
N PHE A 48 14.41 0.40 -1.01
CA PHE A 48 13.27 1.18 -1.49
C PHE A 48 12.43 0.43 -2.54
N PRO A 49 11.21 0.90 -2.88
CA PRO A 49 10.30 0.21 -3.82
C PRO A 49 10.93 -0.06 -5.19
N ASP A 50 11.62 0.91 -5.76
CA ASP A 50 12.25 0.77 -7.08
C ASP A 50 13.60 0.03 -7.08
N ARG A 51 14.06 -0.37 -5.88
CA ARG A 51 15.34 -1.03 -5.58
C ARG A 51 16.59 -0.22 -5.92
N SER A 52 16.44 1.07 -6.20
CA SER A 52 17.61 1.91 -6.41
C SER A 52 18.27 2.26 -5.06
N LEU A 53 19.59 2.33 -5.09
CA LEU A 53 20.37 2.88 -3.99
C LEU A 53 20.14 4.40 -3.91
N CYS A 54 19.97 4.94 -2.71
CA CYS A 54 20.02 6.38 -2.50
C CYS A 54 21.41 6.78 -2.01
N ARG A 55 22.13 7.59 -2.80
CA ARG A 55 23.45 8.12 -2.47
C ARG A 55 23.39 9.59 -2.05
N ALA A 56 24.24 9.96 -1.11
CA ALA A 56 24.44 11.33 -0.65
C ALA A 56 25.95 11.62 -0.52
N ALA A 57 26.36 12.87 -0.73
CA ALA A 57 27.75 13.26 -0.60
C ALA A 57 28.24 13.11 0.85
N GLU A 58 27.38 13.44 1.82
CA GLU A 58 27.69 13.29 3.24
C GLU A 58 26.43 13.22 4.10
N ALA A 59 26.63 12.99 5.40
CA ALA A 59 25.59 13.01 6.42
C ALA A 59 25.99 13.89 7.62
N ALA A 60 25.03 14.67 8.13
CA ALA A 60 25.16 15.46 9.35
C ALA A 60 24.32 14.85 10.49
N TYR A 61 24.79 15.01 11.73
CA TYR A 61 24.20 14.43 12.93
C TYR A 61 24.06 15.49 14.04
N PRO A 62 23.21 16.52 13.84
CA PRO A 62 23.02 17.58 14.81
C PRO A 62 22.49 17.01 16.15
N ARG A 63 22.99 17.58 17.25
CA ARG A 63 22.62 17.24 18.64
C ARG A 63 21.75 18.32 19.29
N THR A 64 21.74 19.52 18.72
CA THR A 64 20.93 20.65 19.17
C THR A 64 20.26 21.34 17.99
N GLU A 65 19.27 22.19 18.28
CA GLU A 65 18.60 22.98 17.25
C GLU A 65 19.56 23.98 16.59
N GLU A 66 20.52 24.52 17.34
CA GLU A 66 21.53 25.45 16.83
C GLU A 66 22.47 24.76 15.84
N GLU A 67 22.90 23.53 16.13
CA GLU A 67 23.67 22.70 15.18
C GLU A 67 22.84 22.39 13.92
N LEU A 68 21.55 22.09 14.08
CA LEU A 68 20.64 21.86 12.96
C LEU A 68 20.50 23.11 12.07
N VAL A 69 20.36 24.29 12.67
CA VAL A 69 20.34 25.59 11.96
C VAL A 69 21.64 25.78 11.18
N ALA A 70 22.80 25.55 11.80
CA ALA A 70 24.09 25.69 11.13
C ALA A 70 24.25 24.74 9.93
N VAL A 71 23.81 23.49 10.05
CA VAL A 71 23.82 22.49 8.97
C VAL A 71 22.93 22.93 7.80
N ILE A 72 21.69 23.36 8.09
CA ILE A 72 20.74 23.80 7.06
C ILE A 72 21.22 25.09 6.40
N ALA A 73 21.78 26.04 7.15
CA ALA A 73 22.32 27.29 6.61
C ALA A 73 23.47 27.02 5.62
N ALA A 74 24.41 26.14 6.00
CA ALA A 74 25.54 25.77 5.14
C ALA A 74 25.08 25.14 3.81
N ALA A 75 24.15 24.17 3.88
CA ALA A 75 23.61 23.52 2.69
C ALA A 75 22.77 24.47 1.83
N SER A 76 21.97 25.34 2.44
CA SER A 76 21.12 26.31 1.74
C SER A 76 21.92 27.36 0.98
N ARG A 77 23.06 27.80 1.55
CA ARG A 77 24.01 28.71 0.89
C ARG A 77 24.58 28.12 -0.41
N GLU A 78 24.75 26.81 -0.45
CA GLU A 78 25.26 26.07 -1.62
C GLU A 78 24.14 25.59 -2.56
N ASN A 79 22.86 25.91 -2.26
CA ASN A 79 21.68 25.37 -2.94
C ASN A 79 21.69 23.83 -2.99
N ARG A 80 22.23 23.21 -1.95
CA ARG A 80 22.43 21.77 -1.91
C ARG A 80 21.16 21.06 -1.48
N LYS A 81 20.81 20.01 -2.22
CA LYS A 81 19.69 19.13 -1.89
C LYS A 81 19.93 18.42 -0.56
N MET A 82 18.93 18.40 0.32
CA MET A 82 19.03 17.78 1.64
C MET A 82 17.72 17.12 2.09
N LYS A 83 17.80 16.07 2.90
CA LYS A 83 16.64 15.42 3.50
C LYS A 83 16.91 14.97 4.93
N PRO A 84 15.93 15.10 5.83
CA PRO A 84 16.01 14.45 7.14
C PRO A 84 15.90 12.93 6.99
N ALA A 85 16.67 12.22 7.81
CA ALA A 85 16.60 10.77 7.98
C ALA A 85 16.34 10.46 9.45
N THR A 86 15.33 9.64 9.71
CA THR A 86 14.99 9.20 11.07
C THR A 86 15.86 8.01 11.46
N ARG A 87 15.98 7.74 12.77
CA ARG A 87 16.83 6.69 13.34
C ARG A 87 16.75 5.33 12.64
N PHE A 88 15.57 4.94 12.14
CA PHE A 88 15.37 3.64 11.49
C PHE A 88 14.91 3.73 10.04
N SER A 89 14.68 4.94 9.49
CA SER A 89 14.20 5.12 8.11
C SER A 89 13.05 4.17 7.74
N HIS A 90 12.07 4.01 8.63
CA HIS A 90 11.09 2.91 8.54
C HIS A 90 9.96 3.17 7.53
N SER A 91 10.00 4.28 6.80
CA SER A 91 9.10 4.52 5.67
C SER A 91 9.52 3.65 4.49
N ILE A 92 8.58 2.95 3.89
CA ILE A 92 8.84 2.17 2.68
C ILE A 92 9.31 3.09 1.53
N PRO A 93 8.65 4.23 1.23
CA PRO A 93 9.05 5.09 0.13
C PRO A 93 10.30 5.95 0.41
N LYS A 94 10.82 6.58 -0.63
CA LYS A 94 12.10 7.32 -0.66
C LYS A 94 12.08 8.70 -0.03
N LEU A 95 11.33 8.88 1.06
CA LEU A 95 11.19 10.18 1.73
C LEU A 95 12.52 10.74 2.23
N ALA A 96 13.40 9.88 2.74
CA ALA A 96 14.72 10.29 3.26
C ALA A 96 15.77 10.54 2.16
N CYS A 97 15.45 10.35 0.88
CA CYS A 97 16.43 10.48 -0.19
C CYS A 97 16.55 11.94 -0.68
N PRO A 98 17.70 12.61 -0.52
CA PRO A 98 17.85 14.04 -0.80
C PRO A 98 17.65 14.44 -2.27
N GLY A 99 17.80 13.50 -3.22
CA GLY A 99 17.77 13.82 -4.65
C GLY A 99 19.02 14.59 -5.10
N GLY A 100 18.94 15.22 -6.28
CA GLY A 100 20.10 15.83 -6.96
C GLY A 100 20.82 14.85 -7.90
N SER A 101 21.96 15.25 -8.47
CA SER A 101 22.84 14.28 -9.14
C SER A 101 23.36 13.28 -8.11
N ASP A 102 23.45 12.02 -8.51
CA ASP A 102 23.81 10.92 -7.62
C ASP A 102 25.06 11.26 -6.78
N GLY A 103 24.88 11.24 -5.45
CA GLY A 103 25.97 11.50 -4.51
C GLY A 103 26.28 12.97 -4.24
N THR A 104 25.40 13.93 -4.58
CA THR A 104 25.60 15.36 -4.24
C THR A 104 24.76 15.86 -3.06
N GLY A 105 23.70 15.14 -2.67
CA GLY A 105 22.82 15.55 -1.59
C GLY A 105 23.45 15.47 -0.19
N LEU A 106 22.75 15.99 0.81
CA LEU A 106 23.07 15.90 2.24
C LEU A 106 21.97 15.13 2.99
N LEU A 107 22.36 14.16 3.80
CA LEU A 107 21.46 13.53 4.78
C LEU A 107 21.57 14.24 6.12
N ILE A 108 20.45 14.50 6.78
CA ILE A 108 20.41 15.09 8.13
C ILE A 108 19.79 14.05 9.06
N SER A 109 20.62 13.35 9.83
CA SER A 109 20.13 12.37 10.80
C SER A 109 19.57 13.07 12.03
N THR A 110 18.31 12.80 12.36
CA THR A 110 17.69 13.34 13.58
C THR A 110 17.95 12.47 14.82
N MET A 111 18.78 11.42 14.70
CA MET A 111 18.92 10.40 15.76
C MET A 111 19.48 10.94 17.10
N HIS A 112 20.15 12.09 17.08
CA HIS A 112 20.72 12.74 18.27
C HIS A 112 19.91 13.95 18.75
N LEU A 113 18.85 14.34 18.04
CA LEU A 113 17.83 15.27 18.50
C LEU A 113 16.75 14.47 19.27
N ASN A 114 17.14 13.80 20.34
CA ASN A 114 16.32 12.78 21.01
C ASN A 114 16.03 13.07 22.49
N ARG A 115 15.98 14.35 22.88
CA ARG A 115 15.69 14.76 24.26
C ARG A 115 14.21 15.08 24.45
N THR A 116 13.69 14.67 25.61
CA THR A 116 12.45 15.21 26.16
C THR A 116 12.79 16.49 26.90
N LEU A 117 12.27 17.61 26.38
CA LEU A 117 12.63 18.95 26.87
C LEU A 117 11.77 19.35 28.06
N LYS A 118 10.49 18.98 28.06
CA LYS A 118 9.56 19.27 29.15
C LYS A 118 8.36 18.32 29.13
N VAL A 119 7.94 17.82 30.29
CA VAL A 119 6.62 17.22 30.49
C VAL A 119 5.91 18.02 31.58
N ASP A 120 4.81 18.66 31.23
CA ASP A 120 4.05 19.54 32.12
C ASP A 120 2.73 18.89 32.51
N ASN A 121 2.62 18.51 33.79
CA ASN A 121 1.42 17.87 34.33
C ASN A 121 0.23 18.85 34.48
N ARG A 122 0.49 20.16 34.62
CA ARG A 122 -0.59 21.15 34.78
C ARG A 122 -1.26 21.45 33.45
N SER A 123 -0.48 21.66 32.40
CA SER A 123 -1.00 21.87 31.04
C SER A 123 -1.24 20.58 30.26
N MET A 124 -0.89 19.42 30.85
CA MET A 124 -0.95 18.09 30.23
C MET A 124 -0.30 18.08 28.84
N THR A 125 0.95 18.55 28.76
CA THR A 125 1.67 18.66 27.48
C THR A 125 3.10 18.14 27.60
N ALA A 126 3.62 17.51 26.55
CA ALA A 126 5.04 17.17 26.43
C ALA A 126 5.69 17.90 25.25
N THR A 127 6.85 18.52 25.49
CA THR A 127 7.71 19.11 24.45
C THR A 127 8.94 18.23 24.29
N VAL A 128 9.16 17.76 23.07
CA VAL A 128 10.18 16.76 22.72
C VAL A 128 10.87 17.11 21.43
N GLU A 129 12.14 16.70 21.29
CA GLU A 129 12.86 16.80 20.01
C GLU A 129 12.39 15.74 19.01
N SER A 130 12.55 16.00 17.70
CA SER A 130 11.97 15.17 16.64
C SER A 130 12.57 13.76 16.50
N GLY A 131 13.74 13.52 17.05
CA GLY A 131 14.39 12.22 17.14
C GLY A 131 13.95 11.37 18.33
N VAL A 132 13.15 11.90 19.26
CA VAL A 132 12.56 11.11 20.36
C VAL A 132 11.73 9.97 19.76
N SER A 133 11.97 8.75 20.25
CA SER A 133 11.20 7.57 19.84
C SER A 133 9.82 7.58 20.50
N LEU A 134 8.84 6.93 19.86
CA LEU A 134 7.52 6.75 20.45
C LEU A 134 7.62 6.03 21.79
N ARG A 135 8.50 5.03 21.92
CA ARG A 135 8.77 4.35 23.21
C ARG A 135 9.16 5.34 24.31
N GLN A 136 10.12 6.22 24.03
CA GLN A 136 10.59 7.21 24.99
C GLN A 136 9.47 8.20 25.34
N LEU A 137 8.76 8.75 24.35
CA LEU A 137 7.62 9.65 24.59
C LEU A 137 6.54 9.01 25.49
N ILE A 138 6.22 7.74 25.24
CA ILE A 138 5.23 6.98 26.03
C ILE A 138 5.70 6.80 27.48
N ASN A 139 6.98 6.48 27.69
CA ASN A 139 7.54 6.26 29.02
C ASN A 139 7.64 7.57 29.80
N ASP A 140 8.18 8.62 29.18
CA ASP A 140 8.38 9.93 29.83
C ASP A 140 7.03 10.56 30.22
N ALA A 141 5.99 10.41 29.38
CA ALA A 141 4.63 10.80 29.75
C ALA A 141 4.11 9.99 30.94
N ALA A 142 4.33 8.68 30.93
CA ALA A 142 3.86 7.78 32.00
C ALA A 142 4.52 8.05 33.35
N GLU A 143 5.82 8.37 33.36
CA GLU A 143 6.55 8.78 34.57
C GLU A 143 5.98 10.06 35.19
N ALA A 144 5.42 10.95 34.36
CA ALA A 144 4.71 12.15 34.80
C ALA A 144 3.23 11.91 35.17
N GLY A 145 2.75 10.66 35.13
CA GLY A 145 1.34 10.32 35.38
C GLY A 145 0.40 10.69 34.24
N LEU A 146 0.92 10.88 33.02
CA LEU A 146 0.18 11.24 31.82
C LEU A 146 0.26 10.13 30.76
N ALA A 147 -0.62 10.18 29.77
CA ALA A 147 -0.67 9.27 28.65
C ALA A 147 -0.73 10.02 27.32
N LEU A 148 0.01 9.51 26.33
CA LEU A 148 -0.28 9.80 24.93
C LEU A 148 -1.61 9.09 24.59
N PRO A 149 -2.66 9.80 24.11
CA PRO A 149 -3.98 9.21 23.94
C PRO A 149 -4.02 8.10 22.89
N TYR A 150 -3.39 8.33 21.73
CA TYR A 150 -3.35 7.40 20.62
C TYR A 150 -1.96 7.36 19.97
N ALA A 151 -1.59 6.17 19.50
CA ALA A 151 -0.24 5.89 19.04
C ALA A 151 -0.24 4.76 17.99
N PRO A 152 0.71 4.78 17.02
CA PRO A 152 1.02 3.60 16.21
C PRO A 152 1.43 2.40 17.06
N TYR A 153 1.20 1.18 16.56
CA TYR A 153 1.46 -0.04 17.34
C TYR A 153 2.94 -0.40 17.47
N TRP A 154 3.78 0.04 16.54
CA TRP A 154 5.23 -0.16 16.63
C TRP A 154 5.92 1.09 17.20
N TRP A 155 6.54 0.97 18.37
CA TRP A 155 7.11 2.12 19.09
C TRP A 155 8.50 2.58 18.63
N GLY A 156 9.02 2.00 17.54
CA GLY A 156 10.31 2.37 16.96
C GLY A 156 10.26 3.64 16.11
N VAL A 157 9.09 4.16 15.76
CA VAL A 157 8.96 5.43 15.02
C VAL A 157 9.42 6.61 15.88
N THR A 158 10.04 7.62 15.27
CA THR A 158 10.38 8.88 15.95
C THR A 158 9.27 9.91 15.77
N VAL A 159 9.19 10.91 16.66
CA VAL A 159 8.21 12.00 16.58
C VAL A 159 8.25 12.70 15.23
N GLY A 160 9.43 13.03 14.71
CA GLY A 160 9.60 13.62 13.38
C GLY A 160 9.16 12.70 12.25
N GLY A 161 9.34 11.38 12.38
CA GLY A 161 8.82 10.40 11.41
C GLY A 161 7.30 10.28 11.43
N MET A 162 6.69 10.33 12.62
CA MET A 162 5.23 10.34 12.78
C MET A 162 4.60 11.57 12.14
N MET A 163 5.18 12.75 12.39
CA MET A 163 4.80 14.02 11.75
C MET A 163 5.11 14.06 10.25
N GLY A 164 6.15 13.35 9.81
CA GLY A 164 6.53 13.30 8.40
C GLY A 164 5.52 12.55 7.54
N THR A 165 4.87 11.52 8.09
CA THR A 165 4.05 10.57 7.30
C THR A 165 2.60 10.43 7.76
N GLY A 166 2.18 11.17 8.79
CA GLY A 166 0.83 11.12 9.34
C GLY A 166 0.54 9.81 10.09
N ALA A 167 1.47 9.38 10.96
CA ALA A 167 1.34 8.13 11.68
C ALA A 167 0.18 8.16 12.70
N HIS A 168 -0.53 7.05 12.82
CA HIS A 168 -1.78 6.97 13.58
C HIS A 168 -1.97 5.61 14.27
N GLY A 169 -2.82 5.60 15.30
CA GLY A 169 -3.34 4.41 15.99
C GLY A 169 -4.64 3.92 15.36
N SER A 170 -5.64 3.63 16.21
CA SER A 170 -7.00 3.26 15.81
C SER A 170 -8.04 3.84 16.77
N THR A 171 -8.91 4.73 16.29
CA THR A 171 -10.09 5.26 17.00
C THR A 171 -10.96 6.12 16.07
N LEU A 172 -12.26 6.24 16.38
CA LEU A 172 -13.16 7.28 15.86
C LEU A 172 -13.53 8.33 16.92
N TRP A 173 -12.88 8.30 18.08
CA TRP A 173 -13.22 9.12 19.24
C TRP A 173 -12.27 10.31 19.39
N GLY A 174 -12.74 11.34 20.11
CA GLY A 174 -11.95 12.55 20.38
C GLY A 174 -11.51 13.25 19.09
N SER A 175 -10.24 13.66 19.03
CA SER A 175 -9.64 14.24 17.82
C SER A 175 -9.16 13.20 16.81
N GLY A 176 -9.40 11.91 17.06
CA GLY A 176 -8.95 10.82 16.20
C GLY A 176 -7.65 10.16 16.63
N SER A 177 -7.17 9.28 15.76
CA SER A 177 -6.05 8.38 16.06
C SER A 177 -4.68 8.86 15.59
N ALA A 178 -4.62 9.94 14.80
CA ALA A 178 -3.36 10.44 14.27
C ALA A 178 -2.61 11.28 15.30
N VAL A 179 -1.30 10.99 15.46
CA VAL A 179 -0.47 11.63 16.50
C VAL A 179 -0.37 13.15 16.27
N HIS A 180 -0.35 13.57 15.00
CA HIS A 180 -0.21 14.97 14.64
C HIS A 180 -1.44 15.82 14.99
N ASP A 181 -2.61 15.23 15.20
CA ASP A 181 -3.81 15.97 15.60
C ASP A 181 -3.77 16.43 17.08
N TYR A 182 -2.85 15.87 17.87
CA TYR A 182 -2.59 16.27 19.26
C TYR A 182 -1.45 17.29 19.39
N VAL A 183 -0.86 17.73 18.27
CA VAL A 183 0.27 18.66 18.28
C VAL A 183 -0.19 20.10 18.37
N VAL A 184 0.22 20.81 19.40
CA VAL A 184 -0.15 22.22 19.65
C VAL A 184 0.97 23.20 19.36
N ARG A 185 2.20 22.72 19.18
CA ARG A 185 3.32 23.55 18.75
C ARG A 185 4.32 22.76 17.93
N VAL A 186 4.86 23.39 16.90
CA VAL A 186 5.98 22.85 16.11
C VAL A 186 7.08 23.90 16.04
N ARG A 187 8.32 23.47 16.23
CA ARG A 187 9.51 24.22 15.78
C ARG A 187 10.11 23.48 14.60
N ILE A 188 10.26 24.18 13.49
CA ILE A 188 10.82 23.63 12.25
C ILE A 188 11.92 24.56 11.73
N VAL A 189 13.05 23.97 11.36
CA VAL A 189 14.16 24.70 10.74
C VAL A 189 14.02 24.60 9.23
N THR A 190 13.90 25.76 8.59
CA THR A 190 13.67 25.91 7.14
C THR A 190 14.88 26.61 6.52
N PRO A 191 15.12 26.47 5.20
CA PRO A 191 16.05 27.37 4.53
C PRO A 191 15.52 28.80 4.60
N ALA A 192 16.41 29.78 4.49
CA ALA A 192 16.05 31.20 4.53
C ALA A 192 16.93 32.02 3.60
N SER A 193 16.61 33.32 3.50
CA SER A 193 17.39 34.28 2.74
C SER A 193 18.79 34.49 3.34
N PRO A 194 19.79 34.98 2.57
CA PRO A 194 21.09 35.38 3.11
C PRO A 194 20.97 36.38 4.27
N GLU A 195 19.99 37.28 4.22
CA GLU A 195 19.70 38.30 5.24
C GLU A 195 19.24 37.67 6.57
N GLU A 196 18.55 36.54 6.51
CA GLU A 196 18.15 35.71 7.66
C GLU A 196 19.23 34.68 8.07
N GLY A 197 20.41 34.69 7.43
CA GLY A 197 21.49 33.76 7.76
C GLY A 197 21.35 32.38 7.11
N TYR A 198 20.64 32.27 5.98
CA TYR A 198 20.42 31.06 5.18
C TYR A 198 19.57 29.94 5.82
N ALA A 199 19.22 30.03 7.09
CA ALA A 199 18.25 29.15 7.75
C ALA A 199 17.48 29.91 8.83
N ALA A 200 16.21 29.55 9.02
CA ALA A 200 15.36 30.17 10.03
C ALA A 200 14.64 29.10 10.87
N VAL A 201 14.50 29.37 12.17
CA VAL A 201 13.60 28.61 13.03
C VAL A 201 12.21 29.23 12.91
N ARG A 202 11.24 28.45 12.45
CA ARG A 202 9.82 28.81 12.45
C ARG A 202 9.15 28.12 13.63
N GLN A 203 8.59 28.90 14.55
CA GLN A 203 7.75 28.40 15.63
C GLN A 203 6.29 28.60 15.23
N LEU A 204 5.51 27.53 15.27
CA LEU A 204 4.11 27.49 14.91
C LEU A 204 3.32 27.04 16.13
N GLU A 205 2.40 27.87 16.59
CA GLU A 205 1.43 27.59 17.66
C GLU A 205 0.14 26.98 17.08
N GLU A 206 -0.76 26.55 17.96
CA GLU A 206 -1.97 25.81 17.58
C GLU A 206 -2.92 26.61 16.67
N ASP A 207 -2.95 27.94 16.81
CA ASP A 207 -3.76 28.86 16.03
C ASP A 207 -3.10 29.36 14.73
N ASP A 208 -1.81 29.04 14.52
CA ASP A 208 -1.12 29.36 13.27
C ASP A 208 -1.59 28.44 12.13
N PRO A 209 -2.19 28.96 11.04
CA PRO A 209 -2.69 28.11 9.95
C PRO A 209 -1.60 27.24 9.31
N GLU A 210 -0.34 27.70 9.32
CA GLU A 210 0.79 26.98 8.75
C GLU A 210 1.16 25.71 9.55
N ILE A 211 0.71 25.57 10.82
CA ILE A 211 0.94 24.35 11.61
C ILE A 211 0.31 23.11 10.93
N ASN A 212 -0.79 23.29 10.20
CA ASN A 212 -1.48 22.22 9.49
C ASN A 212 -0.67 21.68 8.31
N ALA A 213 0.27 22.47 7.75
CA ALA A 213 1.24 21.97 6.78
C ALA A 213 2.35 21.17 7.47
N ALA A 214 2.75 21.57 8.68
CA ALA A 214 3.80 20.89 9.45
C ALA A 214 3.34 19.57 10.09
N ARG A 215 2.05 19.43 10.41
CA ARG A 215 1.42 18.22 10.99
C ARG A 215 1.56 16.97 10.10
N VAL A 216 1.58 17.15 8.77
CA VAL A 216 1.98 16.12 7.80
C VAL A 216 2.87 16.75 6.73
N SER A 217 4.19 16.70 6.93
CA SER A 217 5.14 17.53 6.16
C SER A 217 5.90 16.83 5.04
N LEU A 218 5.92 15.49 5.01
CA LEU A 218 6.75 14.67 4.10
C LEU A 218 8.25 15.03 4.11
N GLY A 219 8.70 15.79 5.11
CA GLY A 219 10.04 16.36 5.20
C GLY A 219 10.39 17.29 4.02
N VAL A 220 9.42 17.91 3.34
CA VAL A 220 9.66 18.86 2.23
C VAL A 220 9.66 20.33 2.66
N LEU A 221 9.19 20.64 3.88
CA LEU A 221 9.14 22.01 4.41
C LEU A 221 10.44 22.43 5.12
N GLY A 222 11.22 21.46 5.59
CA GLY A 222 12.36 21.67 6.48
C GLY A 222 12.56 20.47 7.41
N VAL A 223 13.34 20.66 8.48
CA VAL A 223 13.54 19.65 9.53
C VAL A 223 12.85 20.10 10.81
N ILE A 224 11.84 19.35 11.25
CA ILE A 224 11.21 19.59 12.56
C ILE A 224 12.27 19.38 13.64
N SER A 225 12.51 20.37 14.49
CA SER A 225 13.43 20.27 15.61
C SER A 225 12.70 19.81 16.87
N GLN A 226 11.53 20.38 17.16
CA GLN A 226 10.76 20.14 18.37
C GLN A 226 9.26 20.10 18.10
N VAL A 227 8.53 19.36 18.93
CA VAL A 227 7.07 19.25 18.91
C VAL A 227 6.54 19.32 20.32
N THR A 228 5.46 20.08 20.54
CA THR A 228 4.67 20.03 21.78
C THR A 228 3.34 19.34 21.53
N LEU A 229 3.06 18.26 22.28
CA LEU A 229 1.85 17.45 22.16
C LEU A 229 0.96 17.58 23.41
N LYS A 230 -0.36 17.59 23.21
CA LYS A 230 -1.36 17.35 24.25
C LYS A 230 -1.31 15.90 24.71
N LEU A 231 -1.42 15.70 26.01
CA LEU A 231 -1.50 14.43 26.71
C LEU A 231 -2.80 14.37 27.51
N GLU A 232 -3.08 13.22 28.10
CA GLU A 232 -4.21 13.00 29.02
C GLU A 232 -3.71 12.48 30.37
N PRO A 233 -4.52 12.57 31.44
CA PRO A 233 -4.22 11.84 32.67
C PRO A 233 -4.07 10.34 32.38
N MET A 234 -3.09 9.69 33.02
CA MET A 234 -2.88 8.26 32.82
C MET A 234 -4.15 7.45 33.12
N PHE A 235 -4.51 6.56 32.20
CA PHE A 235 -5.70 5.71 32.29
C PHE A 235 -5.38 4.23 32.04
N LYS A 236 -6.33 3.37 32.41
CA LYS A 236 -6.29 1.93 32.12
C LYS A 236 -7.28 1.58 31.03
N ARG A 237 -6.98 0.50 30.32
CA ARG A 237 -7.85 -0.14 29.33
C ARG A 237 -8.14 -1.57 29.71
N ALA A 238 -9.28 -2.08 29.25
CA ALA A 238 -9.63 -3.49 29.27
C ALA A 238 -9.83 -3.98 27.83
N MET A 239 -9.01 -4.93 27.41
CA MET A 239 -8.96 -5.42 26.03
C MET A 239 -9.36 -6.89 25.94
N THR A 240 -10.21 -7.22 24.97
CA THR A 240 -10.62 -8.59 24.63
C THR A 240 -10.64 -8.77 23.11
N TYR A 241 -10.19 -9.94 22.63
CA TYR A 241 -10.43 -10.35 21.24
C TYR A 241 -11.67 -11.23 21.14
N VAL A 242 -12.53 -10.93 20.17
CA VAL A 242 -13.69 -11.74 19.78
C VAL A 242 -13.52 -12.17 18.34
N GLU A 243 -13.77 -13.44 18.06
CA GLU A 243 -13.67 -14.00 16.71
C GLU A 243 -15.07 -14.28 16.17
N GLU A 244 -15.30 -13.86 14.93
CA GLU A 244 -16.58 -13.99 14.24
C GLU A 244 -16.34 -14.42 12.78
N ASP A 245 -17.39 -14.95 12.16
CA ASP A 245 -17.43 -15.16 10.71
C ASP A 245 -17.46 -13.81 9.97
N ASP A 246 -16.82 -13.73 8.81
CA ASP A 246 -16.70 -12.47 8.07
C ASP A 246 -17.89 -12.12 7.17
N THR A 247 -18.95 -12.93 7.11
CA THR A 247 -20.12 -12.72 6.23
C THR A 247 -20.73 -11.33 6.41
N GLU A 248 -20.92 -10.88 7.65
CA GLU A 248 -21.54 -9.58 7.99
C GLU A 248 -20.51 -8.47 8.23
N LEU A 249 -19.22 -8.71 7.92
CA LEU A 249 -18.15 -7.73 8.17
C LEU A 249 -18.42 -6.39 7.46
N GLY A 250 -18.94 -6.44 6.23
CA GLY A 250 -19.27 -5.23 5.47
C GLY A 250 -20.35 -4.35 6.14
N GLU A 251 -21.33 -4.97 6.81
CA GLU A 251 -22.42 -4.26 7.49
C GLU A 251 -21.95 -3.67 8.83
N GLY A 252 -21.16 -4.42 9.59
CA GLY A 252 -20.75 -4.06 10.95
C GLY A 252 -19.46 -3.24 11.07
N ALA A 253 -18.59 -3.27 10.07
CA ALA A 253 -17.24 -2.69 10.16
C ALA A 253 -17.26 -1.20 10.50
N ALA A 254 -18.11 -0.39 9.87
CA ALA A 254 -18.13 1.05 10.14
C ALA A 254 -18.61 1.37 11.57
N ALA A 255 -19.60 0.63 12.08
CA ALA A 255 -20.21 0.88 13.39
C ALA A 255 -19.31 0.46 14.56
N PHE A 256 -18.47 -0.57 14.38
CA PHE A 256 -17.66 -1.14 15.46
C PHE A 256 -16.67 -0.13 16.06
N GLY A 257 -16.07 0.74 15.25
CA GLY A 257 -15.18 1.81 15.73
C GLY A 257 -15.87 2.88 16.60
N CYS A 258 -17.18 3.05 16.45
CA CYS A 258 -17.97 3.94 17.31
C CYS A 258 -18.41 3.26 18.62
N GLN A 259 -18.33 1.94 18.70
CA GLN A 259 -18.74 1.17 19.88
C GLN A 259 -17.62 1.09 20.92
N HIS A 260 -16.37 1.06 20.48
CA HIS A 260 -15.21 0.87 21.34
C HIS A 260 -14.09 1.85 21.01
N GLU A 261 -13.54 2.51 22.03
CA GLU A 261 -12.63 3.65 21.84
C GLU A 261 -11.34 3.26 21.10
N PHE A 262 -10.77 2.10 21.40
CA PHE A 262 -9.51 1.62 20.82
C PHE A 262 -9.73 0.40 19.91
N ALA A 263 -10.92 0.26 19.31
CA ALA A 263 -11.24 -0.86 18.45
C ALA A 263 -10.28 -0.99 17.26
N ASP A 264 -9.96 -2.21 16.89
CA ASP A 264 -9.43 -2.57 15.56
C ASP A 264 -9.94 -3.97 15.17
N MET A 265 -9.72 -4.36 13.93
CA MET A 265 -10.08 -5.69 13.44
C MET A 265 -8.92 -6.29 12.66
N THR A 266 -8.74 -7.60 12.78
CA THR A 266 -7.83 -8.37 11.93
C THR A 266 -8.67 -9.30 11.09
N TRP A 267 -8.70 -9.07 9.79
CA TRP A 267 -9.51 -9.82 8.84
C TRP A 267 -8.68 -10.91 8.16
N PHE A 268 -9.18 -12.14 8.17
CA PHE A 268 -8.62 -13.32 7.52
C PHE A 268 -9.60 -13.83 6.45
N PRO A 269 -9.60 -13.22 5.25
CA PRO A 269 -10.64 -13.48 4.25
C PRO A 269 -10.65 -14.92 3.72
N SER A 270 -9.47 -15.53 3.50
CA SER A 270 -9.38 -16.93 3.04
C SER A 270 -9.92 -17.90 4.08
N GLN A 271 -9.85 -17.52 5.36
CA GLN A 271 -10.37 -18.27 6.50
C GLN A 271 -11.82 -17.89 6.87
N ARG A 272 -12.46 -16.96 6.14
CA ARG A 272 -13.84 -16.47 6.37
C ARG A 272 -14.09 -15.97 7.78
N ARG A 273 -13.08 -15.32 8.37
CA ARG A 273 -13.17 -14.87 9.77
C ARG A 273 -12.58 -13.50 9.99
N VAL A 274 -13.10 -12.83 10.99
CA VAL A 274 -12.59 -11.57 11.50
C VAL A 274 -12.38 -11.66 13.01
N VAL A 275 -11.25 -11.15 13.48
CA VAL A 275 -10.96 -11.01 14.90
C VAL A 275 -11.11 -9.54 15.26
N LYS A 276 -12.07 -9.21 16.11
CA LYS A 276 -12.39 -7.87 16.58
C LYS A 276 -11.73 -7.62 17.93
N ARG A 277 -11.02 -6.50 18.08
CA ARG A 277 -10.49 -6.04 19.37
C ARG A 277 -11.49 -5.12 20.04
N ILE A 278 -12.13 -5.61 21.09
CA ILE A 278 -12.93 -4.81 22.01
C ILE A 278 -11.99 -4.21 23.04
N ASP A 279 -11.90 -2.88 23.09
CA ASP A 279 -10.87 -2.21 23.89
C ASP A 279 -11.32 -0.82 24.31
N ASP A 280 -11.54 -0.67 25.63
CA ASP A 280 -12.15 0.52 26.23
C ASP A 280 -11.46 0.92 27.51
N ARG A 281 -11.59 2.20 27.88
CA ARG A 281 -11.12 2.70 29.17
C ARG A 281 -11.85 2.03 30.34
N VAL A 282 -11.12 1.83 31.42
CA VAL A 282 -11.67 1.37 32.71
C VAL A 282 -11.14 2.21 33.87
N LYS A 283 -11.78 2.08 35.03
CA LYS A 283 -11.37 2.77 36.26
C LYS A 283 -9.90 2.44 36.59
N THR A 284 -9.13 3.44 36.98
CA THR A 284 -7.70 3.32 37.29
C THR A 284 -7.41 2.40 38.47
N ASN A 285 -8.37 2.20 39.38
CA ASN A 285 -8.25 1.29 40.51
C ASN A 285 -8.47 -0.20 40.16
N ALA A 286 -8.81 -0.54 38.92
CA ALA A 286 -8.93 -1.94 38.49
C ALA A 286 -7.60 -2.70 38.67
N PRO A 287 -7.57 -3.91 39.27
CA PRO A 287 -6.35 -4.71 39.43
C PRO A 287 -5.76 -5.03 38.06
N SER A 288 -4.48 -4.70 37.82
CA SER A 288 -3.95 -4.81 36.45
C SER A 288 -2.44 -4.63 36.35
N TYR A 289 -1.80 -5.53 35.59
CA TYR A 289 -0.40 -5.43 35.16
C TYR A 289 -0.25 -5.84 33.68
N GLY A 290 -1.31 -5.66 32.89
CA GLY A 290 -1.35 -6.03 31.49
C GLY A 290 -0.19 -5.46 30.68
N LEU A 291 0.29 -6.23 29.72
CA LEU A 291 1.35 -5.83 28.80
C LEU A 291 1.00 -6.29 27.40
N ASN A 292 1.16 -5.40 26.42
CA ASN A 292 1.22 -5.74 25.01
C ASN A 292 2.69 -5.90 24.61
N ASP A 293 3.08 -7.10 24.22
CA ASP A 293 4.35 -7.33 23.56
C ASP A 293 4.10 -8.11 22.27
N PHE A 294 3.51 -7.45 21.27
CA PHE A 294 3.12 -8.07 20.01
C PHE A 294 4.24 -8.94 19.38
N LEU A 295 3.88 -10.19 19.02
CA LEU A 295 4.84 -11.21 18.55
C LEU A 295 5.66 -10.76 17.35
N GLY A 296 5.05 -10.03 16.41
CA GLY A 296 5.72 -9.55 15.21
C GLY A 296 6.80 -8.50 15.48
N PHE A 297 6.82 -7.87 16.66
CA PHE A 297 7.84 -6.87 17.02
C PHE A 297 8.85 -7.38 18.09
N ARG A 298 8.85 -8.68 18.37
CA ARG A 298 9.83 -9.34 19.25
C ARG A 298 11.08 -9.76 18.49
N SER A 299 12.17 -9.90 19.23
CA SER A 299 13.38 -10.54 18.74
C SER A 299 13.11 -11.99 18.36
N THR A 300 13.59 -12.41 17.19
CA THR A 300 13.47 -13.80 16.71
C THR A 300 14.85 -14.33 16.35
N PRO A 301 15.20 -15.58 16.73
CA PRO A 301 16.47 -16.17 16.32
C PRO A 301 16.70 -16.09 14.81
N SER A 302 17.89 -15.64 14.41
CA SER A 302 18.23 -15.39 13.00
C SER A 302 18.15 -16.65 12.13
N THR A 303 18.40 -17.82 12.72
CA THR A 303 18.23 -19.13 12.09
C THR A 303 16.77 -19.45 11.80
N VAL A 304 15.86 -19.16 12.74
CA VAL A 304 14.41 -19.33 12.58
C VAL A 304 13.88 -18.40 11.50
N LEU A 305 14.30 -17.13 11.51
CA LEU A 305 13.95 -16.17 10.46
C LEU A 305 14.38 -16.65 9.07
N SER A 306 15.63 -17.15 8.96
CA SER A 306 16.18 -17.64 7.70
C SER A 306 15.47 -18.91 7.19
N LEU A 307 15.14 -19.85 8.09
CA LEU A 307 14.41 -21.07 7.74
C LEU A 307 12.97 -20.77 7.32
N THR A 308 12.28 -19.90 8.07
CA THR A 308 10.91 -19.47 7.74
C THR A 308 10.88 -18.82 6.37
N ARG A 309 11.86 -17.94 6.09
CA ARG A 309 11.97 -17.28 4.79
C ARG A 309 12.24 -18.27 3.67
N ALA A 310 13.16 -19.22 3.86
CA ALA A 310 13.47 -20.23 2.86
C ALA A 310 12.26 -21.14 2.55
N ALA A 311 11.46 -21.49 3.56
CA ALA A 311 10.24 -22.26 3.38
C ALA A 311 9.21 -21.49 2.53
N GLU A 312 8.99 -20.21 2.82
CA GLU A 312 8.09 -19.36 2.05
C GLU A 312 8.59 -19.14 0.60
N GLU A 313 9.90 -18.91 0.41
CA GLU A 313 10.51 -18.81 -0.93
C GLU A 313 10.36 -20.10 -1.73
N ASN A 314 10.44 -21.26 -1.10
CA ASN A 314 10.18 -22.53 -1.75
C ASN A 314 8.72 -22.65 -2.18
N GLN A 315 7.76 -22.30 -1.31
CA GLN A 315 6.33 -22.31 -1.64
C GLN A 315 5.99 -21.36 -2.80
N GLU A 316 6.59 -20.17 -2.82
CA GLU A 316 6.49 -19.24 -3.95
C GLU A 316 7.05 -19.85 -5.24
N ALA A 317 8.23 -20.48 -5.19
CA ALA A 317 8.88 -21.05 -6.36
C ALA A 317 8.11 -22.24 -6.99
N ILE A 318 7.41 -23.04 -6.19
CA ILE A 318 6.63 -24.19 -6.67
C ILE A 318 5.11 -23.90 -6.78
N ASN A 319 4.68 -22.65 -6.58
CA ASN A 319 3.28 -22.23 -6.58
C ASN A 319 2.39 -23.01 -5.59
N ASP A 320 2.91 -23.34 -4.40
CA ASP A 320 2.21 -24.13 -3.38
C ASP A 320 1.22 -23.29 -2.55
N ALA A 321 0.08 -22.97 -3.16
CA ALA A 321 -1.02 -22.28 -2.52
C ALA A 321 -1.58 -23.06 -1.31
N ASN A 322 -1.66 -24.38 -1.41
CA ASN A 322 -2.21 -25.23 -0.35
C ASN A 322 -1.32 -25.20 0.89
N GLY A 323 0.00 -25.36 0.73
CA GLY A 323 0.95 -25.26 1.82
C GLY A 323 0.94 -23.88 2.46
N LYS A 324 0.79 -22.80 1.67
CA LYS A 324 0.60 -21.46 2.23
C LYS A 324 -0.64 -21.36 3.11
N CYS A 325 -1.77 -21.92 2.69
CA CYS A 325 -2.99 -21.91 3.52
C CYS A 325 -2.86 -22.77 4.79
N ILE A 326 -2.19 -23.93 4.70
CA ILE A 326 -1.91 -24.76 5.89
C ILE A 326 -1.06 -23.98 6.89
N LEU A 327 0.02 -23.33 6.41
CA LEU A 327 0.87 -22.50 7.26
C LEU A 327 0.14 -21.26 7.78
N ALA A 328 -0.72 -20.62 7.00
CA ALA A 328 -1.52 -19.47 7.43
C ALA A 328 -2.48 -19.83 8.58
N ASN A 329 -3.16 -20.97 8.46
CA ASN A 329 -4.02 -21.51 9.52
C ASN A 329 -3.21 -21.81 10.78
N ALA A 330 -2.07 -22.48 10.63
CA ALA A 330 -1.18 -22.79 11.75
C ALA A 330 -0.64 -21.52 12.42
N SER A 331 -0.17 -20.55 11.65
CA SER A 331 0.33 -19.26 12.14
C SER A 331 -0.76 -18.51 12.90
N THR A 332 -1.96 -18.40 12.33
CA THR A 332 -3.06 -17.68 12.98
C THR A 332 -3.49 -18.38 14.27
N PHE A 333 -3.51 -19.73 14.30
CA PHE A 333 -3.75 -20.50 15.53
C PHE A 333 -2.67 -20.24 16.58
N LEU A 334 -1.39 -20.26 16.21
CA LEU A 334 -0.28 -20.02 17.13
C LEU A 334 -0.30 -18.60 17.70
N ILE A 335 -0.57 -17.59 16.87
CA ILE A 335 -0.73 -16.20 17.31
C ILE A 335 -1.86 -16.08 18.33
N LYS A 336 -3.01 -16.74 18.07
CA LYS A 336 -4.15 -16.77 19.00
C LYS A 336 -3.80 -17.45 20.32
N VAL A 337 -3.13 -18.60 20.30
CA VAL A 337 -2.71 -19.32 21.52
C VAL A 337 -1.72 -18.50 22.34
N ALA A 338 -0.84 -17.77 21.69
CA ALA A 338 0.07 -16.81 22.33
C ALA A 338 -0.60 -15.47 22.67
N ALA A 339 -1.93 -15.39 22.60
CA ALA A 339 -2.75 -14.22 22.90
C ALA A 339 -2.27 -12.94 22.20
N TYR A 340 -1.80 -13.05 20.95
CA TYR A 340 -1.23 -11.96 20.15
C TYR A 340 -0.05 -11.24 20.83
N GLY A 341 0.56 -11.84 21.86
CA GLY A 341 1.62 -11.25 22.66
C GLY A 341 1.15 -10.48 23.90
N PHE A 342 -0.15 -10.52 24.23
CA PHE A 342 -0.67 -9.94 25.47
C PHE A 342 -0.45 -10.85 26.68
N THR A 343 -0.22 -10.24 27.85
CA THR A 343 -0.14 -10.93 29.15
C THR A 343 -0.93 -10.16 30.21
N ASN A 344 -1.48 -10.83 31.23
CA ASN A 344 -2.26 -10.19 32.29
C ASN A 344 -1.38 -9.55 33.37
N ASN A 345 -0.14 -10.04 33.51
CA ASN A 345 0.79 -9.62 34.55
C ASN A 345 2.20 -9.22 34.05
N GLY A 346 2.36 -9.08 32.73
CA GLY A 346 3.67 -8.84 32.11
C GLY A 346 4.48 -10.11 31.85
N LEU A 347 4.01 -11.29 32.27
CA LEU A 347 4.74 -12.55 32.14
C LEU A 347 3.91 -13.64 31.43
N ILE A 348 2.65 -13.83 31.86
CA ILE A 348 1.79 -14.89 31.35
C ILE A 348 0.41 -14.38 30.97
N PHE A 349 -0.18 -15.02 29.96
CA PHE A 349 -1.59 -14.85 29.62
C PHE A 349 -2.44 -15.81 30.45
N THR A 350 -3.45 -15.28 31.13
CA THR A 350 -4.39 -16.04 31.98
C THR A 350 -5.84 -15.94 31.50
N GLY A 351 -6.14 -15.04 30.57
CA GLY A 351 -7.48 -14.86 30.00
C GLY A 351 -7.81 -13.40 29.69
N TYR A 352 -8.90 -13.20 28.95
CA TYR A 352 -9.49 -11.88 28.71
C TYR A 352 -10.53 -11.52 29.81
N PRO A 353 -10.77 -10.23 30.10
CA PRO A 353 -10.08 -9.08 29.51
C PRO A 353 -8.66 -8.89 30.08
N ILE A 354 -7.76 -8.39 29.23
CA ILE A 354 -6.45 -7.89 29.65
C ILE A 354 -6.63 -6.47 30.13
N ILE A 355 -6.37 -6.23 31.41
CA ILE A 355 -6.42 -4.89 31.99
C ILE A 355 -5.01 -4.37 32.20
N GLY A 356 -4.72 -3.17 31.70
CA GLY A 356 -3.38 -2.57 31.71
C GLY A 356 -3.42 -1.05 31.58
N TYR A 357 -2.35 -0.38 31.98
CA TYR A 357 -2.19 1.06 31.72
C TYR A 357 -1.95 1.32 30.23
N GLN A 358 -2.42 2.46 29.73
CA GLN A 358 -2.29 2.87 28.33
C GLN A 358 -0.85 2.71 27.81
N ASN A 359 0.13 3.20 28.57
CA ASN A 359 1.55 3.14 28.19
C ASN A 359 2.09 1.70 27.99
N ARG A 360 1.44 0.70 28.57
CA ARG A 360 1.83 -0.73 28.46
C ARG A 360 1.04 -1.49 27.40
N LEU A 361 -0.10 -0.95 26.94
CA LEU A 361 -0.99 -1.64 26.00
C LEU A 361 -0.96 -1.05 24.59
N GLN A 362 -0.65 0.24 24.44
CA GLN A 362 -0.84 0.95 23.16
C GLN A 362 0.17 0.61 22.06
N SER A 363 1.41 0.25 22.41
CA SER A 363 2.48 0.00 21.44
C SER A 363 3.50 -1.00 22.00
N SER A 364 4.25 -1.68 21.13
CA SER A 364 5.36 -2.55 21.49
C SER A 364 6.49 -2.52 20.44
N GLY A 365 7.58 -3.24 20.72
CA GLY A 365 8.73 -3.35 19.84
C GLY A 365 10.01 -3.73 20.55
N THR A 366 9.93 -4.75 21.39
CA THR A 366 11.01 -5.23 22.26
C THR A 366 12.25 -5.71 21.48
N CYS A 367 12.14 -6.02 20.18
CA CYS A 367 13.31 -6.31 19.34
C CYS A 367 14.31 -5.14 19.22
N LEU A 368 13.90 -3.92 19.59
CA LEU A 368 14.74 -2.73 19.60
C LEU A 368 15.47 -2.50 20.93
N ASP A 369 15.09 -3.24 21.98
CA ASP A 369 15.42 -2.89 23.36
C ASP A 369 16.62 -3.68 23.90
N SER A 370 17.07 -4.68 23.16
CA SER A 370 18.06 -5.64 23.62
C SER A 370 19.51 -5.19 23.35
N PRO A 371 20.48 -5.65 24.16
CA PRO A 371 21.89 -5.44 23.87
C PRO A 371 22.32 -6.22 22.62
N ASN A 372 23.34 -5.71 21.94
CA ASN A 372 23.93 -6.34 20.76
C ASN A 372 24.45 -7.74 21.09
N ASP A 373 23.92 -8.76 20.42
CA ASP A 373 24.26 -10.18 20.59
C ASP A 373 24.99 -10.77 19.37
N GLY A 374 25.45 -9.92 18.44
CA GLY A 374 26.10 -10.35 17.21
C GLY A 374 25.16 -10.97 16.17
N LEU A 375 23.91 -10.52 16.10
CA LEU A 375 22.85 -11.03 15.22
C LEU A 375 22.48 -12.50 15.50
N LEU A 376 22.65 -12.97 16.74
CA LEU A 376 22.09 -14.27 17.14
C LEU A 376 20.57 -14.22 17.03
N THR A 377 19.97 -13.09 17.42
CA THR A 377 18.60 -12.76 17.05
C THR A 377 18.48 -11.35 16.46
N ALA A 378 17.37 -11.11 15.78
CA ALA A 378 17.10 -9.85 15.11
C ALA A 378 15.61 -9.50 15.14
N CYS A 379 15.28 -8.24 14.85
CA CYS A 379 13.92 -7.90 14.43
C CYS A 379 13.58 -8.69 13.13
N PRO A 380 12.35 -9.17 12.95
CA PRO A 380 12.03 -10.06 11.83
C PRO A 380 12.32 -9.52 10.42
N TRP A 381 12.28 -8.19 10.25
CA TRP A 381 12.53 -7.48 8.99
C TRP A 381 13.97 -6.98 8.82
N ASP A 382 14.88 -7.26 9.75
CA ASP A 382 16.25 -6.75 9.69
C ASP A 382 16.99 -7.29 8.44
N PRO A 383 17.51 -6.42 7.56
CA PRO A 383 18.10 -6.84 6.29
C PRO A 383 19.47 -7.52 6.45
N ARG A 384 20.08 -7.47 7.64
CA ARG A 384 21.38 -8.11 7.90
C ARG A 384 21.26 -9.63 8.07
N VAL A 385 20.04 -10.12 8.30
CA VAL A 385 19.72 -11.55 8.33
C VAL A 385 18.90 -11.92 7.09
N LYS A 386 18.94 -13.20 6.68
CA LYS A 386 18.14 -13.69 5.55
C LYS A 386 16.68 -13.94 5.96
N GLY A 387 16.10 -13.04 6.76
CA GLY A 387 14.76 -13.13 7.33
C GLY A 387 13.64 -12.61 6.42
N LEU A 388 12.60 -12.05 7.04
CA LEU A 388 11.41 -11.60 6.31
C LEU A 388 11.77 -10.43 5.39
N PHE A 389 11.35 -10.53 4.13
CA PHE A 389 11.41 -9.43 3.17
C PHE A 389 10.01 -9.27 2.57
N PHE A 390 9.30 -8.26 3.06
CA PHE A 390 7.90 -8.01 2.72
C PHE A 390 7.69 -6.61 2.18
N HIS A 391 6.51 -6.39 1.63
CA HIS A 391 5.98 -5.07 1.34
C HIS A 391 4.70 -4.87 2.16
N GLN A 392 4.34 -3.61 2.39
CA GLN A 392 3.09 -3.26 3.04
C GLN A 392 2.35 -2.21 2.21
N THR A 393 1.14 -2.54 1.79
CA THR A 393 0.21 -1.58 1.18
C THR A 393 -0.79 -1.15 2.25
N THR A 394 -1.05 0.15 2.33
CA THR A 394 -2.03 0.71 3.27
C THR A 394 -2.80 1.85 2.65
N PHE A 395 -4.12 1.78 2.72
CA PHE A 395 -5.00 2.83 2.22
C PHE A 395 -6.19 3.03 3.13
N SER A 396 -6.78 4.22 3.09
CA SER A 396 -7.97 4.61 3.85
C SER A 396 -9.21 4.59 2.97
N VAL A 397 -10.20 3.79 3.33
CA VAL A 397 -11.53 3.82 2.70
C VAL A 397 -12.49 4.55 3.63
N SER A 398 -13.14 5.61 3.13
CA SER A 398 -14.16 6.37 3.88
C SER A 398 -15.22 5.42 4.45
N LEU A 399 -15.68 5.66 5.68
CA LEU A 399 -16.71 4.84 6.35
C LEU A 399 -17.95 4.62 5.48
N SER A 400 -18.33 5.62 4.67
CA SER A 400 -19.45 5.55 3.72
C SER A 400 -19.29 4.51 2.61
N LYS A 401 -18.05 4.09 2.32
CA LYS A 401 -17.67 3.20 1.20
C LYS A 401 -17.11 1.86 1.66
N VAL A 402 -16.75 1.72 2.93
CA VAL A 402 -16.13 0.52 3.52
C VAL A 402 -16.93 -0.75 3.22
N LYS A 403 -18.25 -0.70 3.37
CA LYS A 403 -19.14 -1.84 3.11
C LYS A 403 -18.95 -2.40 1.69
N GLY A 404 -19.04 -1.53 0.68
CA GLY A 404 -18.88 -1.93 -0.72
C GLY A 404 -17.48 -2.49 -1.00
N PHE A 405 -16.45 -1.86 -0.44
CA PHE A 405 -15.07 -2.33 -0.60
C PHE A 405 -14.88 -3.73 -0.02
N ILE A 406 -15.32 -3.98 1.21
CA ILE A 406 -15.21 -5.30 1.86
C ILE A 406 -15.97 -6.35 1.03
N GLN A 407 -17.18 -6.05 0.58
CA GLN A 407 -17.98 -6.96 -0.24
C GLN A 407 -17.31 -7.30 -1.57
N ASP A 408 -16.62 -6.36 -2.21
CA ASP A 408 -15.87 -6.66 -3.43
C ASP A 408 -14.63 -7.50 -3.17
N VAL A 409 -13.92 -7.26 -2.06
CA VAL A 409 -12.81 -8.13 -1.65
C VAL A 409 -13.31 -9.54 -1.32
N GLN A 410 -14.47 -9.69 -0.67
CA GLN A 410 -15.11 -11.00 -0.46
C GLN A 410 -15.46 -11.70 -1.78
N LYS A 411 -15.94 -10.95 -2.80
CA LYS A 411 -16.16 -11.51 -4.14
C LYS A 411 -14.87 -11.99 -4.78
N LEU A 412 -13.76 -11.25 -4.64
CA LEU A 412 -12.45 -11.72 -5.10
C LEU A 412 -12.07 -13.03 -4.40
N VAL A 413 -12.20 -13.11 -3.08
CA VAL A 413 -11.92 -14.33 -2.32
C VAL A 413 -12.82 -15.50 -2.75
N ASN A 414 -14.06 -15.25 -3.15
CA ASN A 414 -14.94 -16.29 -3.70
C ASN A 414 -14.41 -16.88 -5.03
N LEU A 415 -13.68 -16.10 -5.83
CA LEU A 415 -13.08 -16.59 -7.09
C LEU A 415 -11.94 -17.58 -6.83
N ASP A 416 -11.13 -17.33 -5.80
CA ASP A 416 -10.10 -18.27 -5.35
C ASP A 416 -9.86 -18.10 -3.84
N PRO A 417 -10.44 -18.97 -3.00
CA PRO A 417 -10.32 -18.87 -1.55
C PRO A 417 -8.90 -18.97 -1.01
N LYS A 418 -7.93 -19.40 -1.82
CA LYS A 418 -6.53 -19.54 -1.39
C LYS A 418 -5.71 -18.27 -1.63
N ALA A 419 -6.25 -17.32 -2.38
CA ALA A 419 -5.50 -16.18 -2.90
C ALA A 419 -4.89 -15.29 -1.82
N LEU A 420 -5.54 -15.19 -0.65
CA LEU A 420 -5.08 -14.32 0.44
C LEU A 420 -4.39 -15.08 1.58
N CYS A 421 -4.18 -16.40 1.45
CA CYS A 421 -3.41 -17.16 2.46
C CYS A 421 -1.99 -16.62 2.65
N GLY A 422 -1.39 -16.06 1.58
CA GLY A 422 -0.09 -15.39 1.67
C GLY A 422 -0.09 -14.11 2.52
N VAL A 423 -1.21 -13.39 2.61
CA VAL A 423 -1.38 -12.24 3.51
C VAL A 423 -1.62 -12.71 4.95
N GLU A 424 -2.38 -13.78 5.11
CA GLU A 424 -2.71 -14.33 6.43
C GLU A 424 -1.50 -14.92 7.17
N LEU A 425 -0.44 -15.34 6.45
CA LEU A 425 0.87 -15.63 7.03
C LEU A 425 1.46 -14.45 7.82
N TYR A 426 1.11 -13.22 7.45
CA TYR A 426 1.55 -11.98 8.08
C TYR A 426 0.48 -11.38 9.00
N ASN A 427 -0.37 -12.22 9.60
CA ASN A 427 -1.46 -11.82 10.50
C ASN A 427 -2.59 -11.06 9.79
N GLY A 428 -2.92 -11.42 8.55
CA GLY A 428 -4.13 -10.98 7.87
C GLY A 428 -4.12 -9.50 7.46
N ILE A 429 -5.32 -8.97 7.19
CA ILE A 429 -5.54 -7.55 6.88
C ILE A 429 -5.92 -6.83 8.18
N LEU A 430 -5.06 -5.93 8.65
CA LEU A 430 -5.34 -5.13 9.84
C LEU A 430 -6.18 -3.90 9.45
N MET A 431 -7.33 -3.75 10.08
CA MET A 431 -8.31 -2.68 9.86
C MET A 431 -8.32 -1.75 11.08
N ARG A 432 -7.95 -0.48 10.86
CA ARG A 432 -7.82 0.53 11.92
C ARG A 432 -8.65 1.76 11.61
N TYR A 433 -9.24 2.36 12.62
CA TYR A 433 -10.07 3.55 12.47
C TYR A 433 -9.24 4.83 12.52
N VAL A 434 -9.52 5.72 11.60
CA VAL A 434 -8.91 7.05 11.53
C VAL A 434 -10.02 8.06 11.30
N THR A 435 -9.91 9.24 11.91
CA THR A 435 -10.81 10.35 11.63
C THR A 435 -10.21 11.23 10.53
N SER A 436 -11.05 12.10 9.98
CA SER A 436 -10.57 13.29 9.26
C SER A 436 -9.63 14.13 10.13
N SER A 437 -8.69 14.82 9.49
CA SER A 437 -7.64 15.61 10.16
C SER A 437 -7.57 17.03 9.59
N SER A 438 -7.18 17.99 10.42
CA SER A 438 -6.95 19.37 9.99
C SER A 438 -5.65 19.55 9.21
N ALA A 439 -4.73 18.58 9.27
CA ALA A 439 -3.48 18.64 8.52
C ALA A 439 -3.75 18.67 7.01
N TYR A 440 -3.03 19.51 6.28
CA TYR A 440 -3.31 19.72 4.84
C TYR A 440 -3.12 18.47 3.98
N LEU A 441 -2.17 17.60 4.37
CA LEU A 441 -1.95 16.28 3.78
C LEU A 441 -2.45 15.13 4.68
N GLY A 442 -3.35 15.44 5.63
CA GLY A 442 -4.00 14.48 6.52
C GLY A 442 -5.18 13.76 5.86
N LYS A 443 -5.81 12.85 6.61
CA LYS A 443 -7.00 12.13 6.16
C LYS A 443 -8.16 13.11 5.93
N GLN A 444 -8.92 12.91 4.85
CA GLN A 444 -9.99 13.83 4.45
C GLN A 444 -11.35 13.47 5.05
N ASP A 445 -11.58 12.18 5.28
CA ASP A 445 -12.82 11.63 5.84
C ASP A 445 -12.49 10.70 7.01
N ASP A 446 -13.46 10.48 7.87
CA ASP A 446 -13.44 9.33 8.78
C ASP A 446 -13.45 8.05 7.95
N ALA A 447 -12.56 7.13 8.29
CA ALA A 447 -12.21 6.01 7.43
C ALA A 447 -11.73 4.80 8.22
N ILE A 448 -11.66 3.66 7.52
CA ILE A 448 -10.89 2.50 7.95
C ILE A 448 -9.63 2.42 7.07
N ASP A 449 -8.48 2.40 7.73
CA ASP A 449 -7.19 2.06 7.13
C ASP A 449 -7.07 0.54 7.06
N PHE A 450 -6.77 0.03 5.87
CA PHE A 450 -6.51 -1.38 5.61
C PHE A 450 -5.01 -1.58 5.41
N ASP A 451 -4.35 -2.25 6.35
CA ASP A 451 -2.94 -2.58 6.30
C ASP A 451 -2.76 -4.02 5.79
N ILE A 452 -2.14 -4.17 4.63
CA ILE A 452 -1.90 -5.46 3.97
C ILE A 452 -0.40 -5.69 3.86
N THR A 453 0.13 -6.62 4.66
CA THR A 453 1.53 -7.05 4.61
C THR A 453 1.65 -8.34 3.82
N TYR A 454 2.60 -8.41 2.89
CA TYR A 454 2.75 -9.58 2.03
C TYR A 454 4.19 -9.78 1.55
N TYR A 455 4.47 -11.03 1.15
CA TYR A 455 5.74 -11.46 0.58
C TYR A 455 6.27 -10.51 -0.51
N ARG A 456 7.55 -10.14 -0.41
CA ARG A 456 8.30 -9.47 -1.48
C ARG A 456 9.42 -10.40 -1.93
N SER A 457 9.50 -10.69 -3.22
CA SER A 457 10.63 -11.47 -3.76
C SER A 457 11.93 -10.67 -3.61
N LYS A 458 13.09 -11.32 -3.44
CA LYS A 458 14.38 -10.62 -3.55
C LYS A 458 14.79 -10.40 -5.01
N ASP A 459 14.24 -11.17 -5.95
CA ASP A 459 14.37 -10.94 -7.38
C ASP A 459 13.20 -10.06 -7.89
N PRO A 460 13.45 -8.82 -8.35
CA PRO A 460 12.39 -7.93 -8.87
C PRO A 460 11.63 -8.47 -10.07
N THR A 461 12.15 -9.50 -10.74
CA THR A 461 11.55 -10.07 -11.94
C THR A 461 10.75 -11.33 -11.67
N THR A 462 10.61 -11.73 -10.41
CA THR A 462 9.88 -12.93 -10.00
C THR A 462 8.53 -12.51 -9.41
N PRO A 463 7.40 -12.89 -10.05
CA PRO A 463 6.08 -12.60 -9.52
C PRO A 463 5.85 -13.35 -8.21
N ARG A 464 5.03 -12.77 -7.34
CA ARG A 464 4.51 -13.49 -6.16
C ARG A 464 3.28 -14.31 -6.53
N LEU A 465 3.06 -15.41 -5.82
CA LEU A 465 1.85 -16.20 -5.92
C LEU A 465 0.63 -15.33 -5.56
N TYR A 466 -0.40 -15.34 -6.41
CA TYR A 466 -1.58 -14.48 -6.29
C TYR A 466 -1.28 -12.97 -6.25
N GLN A 467 -0.22 -12.55 -6.94
CA GLN A 467 0.12 -11.13 -7.11
C GLN A 467 -1.07 -10.29 -7.59
N ASP A 468 -1.81 -10.82 -8.56
CA ASP A 468 -2.98 -10.24 -9.20
C ASP A 468 -4.09 -9.90 -8.19
N PHE A 469 -4.37 -10.77 -7.21
CA PHE A 469 -5.43 -10.51 -6.22
C PHE A 469 -5.10 -9.32 -5.32
N ILE A 470 -3.87 -9.25 -4.82
CA ILE A 470 -3.43 -8.14 -3.96
C ILE A 470 -3.42 -6.82 -4.76
N GLU A 471 -3.02 -6.89 -6.04
CA GLU A 471 -3.04 -5.73 -6.93
C GLU A 471 -4.45 -5.27 -7.27
N GLU A 472 -5.39 -6.20 -7.45
CA GLU A 472 -6.79 -5.87 -7.65
C GLU A 472 -7.40 -5.22 -6.41
N ILE A 473 -7.08 -5.72 -5.20
CA ILE A 473 -7.54 -5.11 -3.94
C ILE A 473 -7.02 -3.67 -3.81
N GLU A 474 -5.74 -3.43 -4.07
CA GLU A 474 -5.17 -2.07 -4.06
C GLU A 474 -5.82 -1.18 -5.12
N GLN A 475 -6.05 -1.68 -6.34
CA GLN A 475 -6.68 -0.92 -7.42
C GLN A 475 -8.14 -0.59 -7.13
N LEU A 476 -8.93 -1.55 -6.61
CA LEU A 476 -10.30 -1.33 -6.17
C LEU A 476 -10.34 -0.22 -5.12
N ALA A 477 -9.48 -0.31 -4.10
CA ALA A 477 -9.42 0.70 -3.07
C ALA A 477 -9.11 2.09 -3.65
N ILE A 478 -7.98 2.22 -4.36
CA ILE A 478 -7.45 3.51 -4.80
C ILE A 478 -8.30 4.15 -5.90
N PHE A 479 -8.72 3.37 -6.91
CA PHE A 479 -9.37 3.89 -8.11
C PHE A 479 -10.90 3.82 -8.05
N LYS A 480 -11.48 2.70 -7.62
CA LYS A 480 -12.95 2.55 -7.53
C LYS A 480 -13.52 3.25 -6.29
N TYR A 481 -12.91 3.03 -5.13
CA TYR A 481 -13.40 3.57 -3.86
C TYR A 481 -12.80 4.93 -3.51
N GLY A 482 -11.82 5.40 -4.28
CA GLY A 482 -11.18 6.70 -4.08
C GLY A 482 -10.31 6.77 -2.83
N ALA A 483 -9.84 5.62 -2.32
CA ALA A 483 -9.06 5.54 -1.09
C ALA A 483 -7.78 6.39 -1.15
N LEU A 484 -7.34 6.85 0.02
CA LEU A 484 -6.10 7.61 0.19
C LEU A 484 -4.95 6.69 0.58
N PRO A 485 -3.80 6.72 -0.10
CA PRO A 485 -2.63 5.93 0.30
C PRO A 485 -2.02 6.51 1.59
N HIS A 486 -1.54 5.64 2.48
CA HIS A 486 -0.66 6.02 3.57
C HIS A 486 0.73 6.45 3.03
N TRP A 487 1.18 7.65 3.40
CA TRP A 487 2.42 8.26 2.89
C TRP A 487 3.70 7.44 3.16
N GLY A 488 3.73 6.71 4.27
CA GLY A 488 4.90 5.91 4.68
C GLY A 488 4.99 4.47 4.16
N LYS A 489 4.06 3.96 3.33
CA LYS A 489 3.96 2.51 3.05
C LYS A 489 3.93 2.10 1.57
N ASN A 490 3.11 2.74 0.76
CA ASN A 490 2.71 2.20 -0.54
C ASN A 490 3.77 2.21 -1.64
N ARG A 491 3.46 1.48 -2.73
CA ARG A 491 4.15 1.52 -4.03
C ARG A 491 3.77 2.77 -4.82
N ASN A 492 4.52 3.08 -5.88
CA ASN A 492 4.30 4.28 -6.68
C ASN A 492 2.90 4.35 -7.29
N VAL A 493 2.33 3.20 -7.72
CA VAL A 493 1.00 3.14 -8.33
C VAL A 493 -0.10 3.72 -7.43
N ALA A 494 -0.01 3.54 -6.11
CA ALA A 494 -1.00 4.06 -5.17
C ALA A 494 -0.99 5.58 -5.05
N PHE A 495 0.13 6.23 -5.42
CA PHE A 495 0.28 7.68 -5.38
C PHE A 495 -0.14 8.38 -6.69
N LEU A 496 -0.50 7.62 -7.75
CA LEU A 496 -0.93 8.20 -9.02
C LEU A 496 -2.21 9.03 -8.84
N GLY A 497 -2.09 10.35 -9.05
CA GLY A 497 -3.19 11.30 -8.87
C GLY A 497 -3.70 11.41 -7.42
N ALA A 498 -2.99 10.82 -6.44
CA ALA A 498 -3.42 10.82 -5.05
C ALA A 498 -3.49 12.24 -4.48
N ILE A 499 -2.58 13.13 -4.90
CA ILE A 499 -2.52 14.51 -4.42
C ILE A 499 -3.79 15.31 -4.75
N ASN A 500 -4.44 15.00 -5.87
CA ASN A 500 -5.67 15.67 -6.31
C ASN A 500 -6.87 15.39 -5.38
N LYS A 501 -6.74 14.42 -4.48
CA LYS A 501 -7.78 14.06 -3.49
C LYS A 501 -7.65 14.87 -2.20
N TYR A 502 -6.59 15.65 -2.02
CA TYR A 502 -6.38 16.46 -0.81
C TYR A 502 -6.88 17.89 -1.03
N ALA A 503 -7.97 18.26 -0.36
CA ALA A 503 -8.65 19.54 -0.58
C ALA A 503 -7.80 20.77 -0.20
N LYS A 504 -6.78 20.57 0.63
CA LYS A 504 -5.88 21.62 1.14
C LYS A 504 -4.47 21.59 0.56
N PHE A 505 -4.31 20.93 -0.59
CA PHE A 505 -3.01 20.81 -1.24
C PHE A 505 -2.44 22.16 -1.67
N ASP A 506 -3.26 23.07 -2.19
CA ASP A 506 -2.79 24.40 -2.62
C ASP A 506 -2.27 25.22 -1.43
N GLU A 507 -2.92 25.13 -0.26
CA GLU A 507 -2.45 25.74 0.98
C GLU A 507 -1.14 25.11 1.47
N PHE A 508 -0.99 23.79 1.36
CA PHE A 508 0.29 23.13 1.63
C PHE A 508 1.40 23.63 0.72
N LEU A 509 1.11 23.78 -0.58
CA LEU A 509 2.10 24.22 -1.56
C LEU A 509 2.55 25.67 -1.30
N LYS A 510 1.62 26.56 -0.91
CA LYS A 510 1.96 27.93 -0.48
C LYS A 510 2.94 27.95 0.69
N VAL A 511 2.74 27.10 1.70
CA VAL A 511 3.67 27.00 2.84
C VAL A 511 5.01 26.41 2.40
N LYS A 512 4.99 25.36 1.57
CA LYS A 512 6.21 24.76 1.02
C LYS A 512 7.04 25.78 0.24
N ASP A 513 6.43 26.55 -0.64
CA ASP A 513 7.15 27.52 -1.47
C ASP A 513 7.61 28.75 -0.67
N LYS A 514 6.87 29.11 0.38
CA LYS A 514 7.31 30.12 1.36
C LYS A 514 8.53 29.66 2.15
N TYR A 515 8.55 28.40 2.60
CA TYR A 515 9.59 27.88 3.49
C TYR A 515 10.83 27.43 2.74
N ASP A 516 10.66 26.88 1.54
CA ASP A 516 11.72 26.34 0.70
C ASP A 516 11.53 26.75 -0.77
N PRO A 517 11.70 28.05 -1.11
CA PRO A 517 11.47 28.56 -2.46
C PRO A 517 12.44 27.98 -3.50
N LYS A 518 13.58 27.44 -3.06
CA LYS A 518 14.58 26.79 -3.93
C LYS A 518 14.38 25.28 -4.03
N GLY A 519 13.45 24.72 -3.26
CA GLY A 519 13.20 23.29 -3.19
C GLY A 519 14.41 22.48 -2.71
N VAL A 520 15.27 22.98 -1.83
CA VAL A 520 16.44 22.22 -1.33
C VAL A 520 16.03 20.97 -0.54
N PHE A 521 14.83 20.93 0.06
CA PHE A 521 14.24 19.75 0.69
C PHE A 521 13.38 18.89 -0.25
N SER A 522 13.26 19.30 -1.52
CA SER A 522 12.51 18.58 -2.56
C SER A 522 13.40 17.60 -3.32
N SER A 523 12.92 16.37 -3.53
CA SER A 523 13.56 15.34 -4.35
C SER A 523 12.70 15.00 -5.57
N VAL A 524 13.30 14.32 -6.56
CA VAL A 524 12.56 13.85 -7.75
C VAL A 524 11.31 13.08 -7.35
N TRP A 525 11.43 12.20 -6.35
CA TRP A 525 10.33 11.37 -5.90
C TRP A 525 9.26 12.18 -5.14
N SER A 526 9.64 13.12 -4.26
CA SER A 526 8.64 13.93 -3.55
C SER A 526 7.88 14.83 -4.51
N ASP A 527 8.56 15.43 -5.50
CA ASP A 527 7.91 16.28 -6.50
C ASP A 527 6.95 15.48 -7.37
N GLN A 528 7.31 14.23 -7.70
CA GLN A 528 6.44 13.32 -8.44
C GLN A 528 5.17 12.94 -7.68
N VAL A 529 5.30 12.64 -6.39
CA VAL A 529 4.16 12.28 -5.54
C VAL A 529 3.26 13.47 -5.24
N LEU A 530 3.83 14.67 -5.17
CA LEU A 530 3.08 15.93 -5.02
C LEU A 530 2.52 16.47 -6.35
N GLY A 531 2.68 15.76 -7.47
CA GLY A 531 2.18 16.21 -8.78
C GLY A 531 2.91 17.43 -9.36
N LEU A 532 4.05 17.81 -8.78
CA LEU A 532 4.91 18.92 -9.24
C LEU A 532 5.86 18.51 -10.36
N ARG A 533 6.02 17.20 -10.58
CA ARG A 533 6.89 16.63 -11.62
C ARG A 533 6.30 15.34 -12.18
N GLU A 534 6.48 15.11 -13.48
CA GLU A 534 6.11 13.83 -14.10
C GLU A 534 7.09 12.69 -13.78
N GLY A 535 6.69 11.45 -14.10
CA GLY A 535 7.56 10.27 -14.03
C GLY A 535 7.47 9.46 -12.74
N LEU A 536 6.39 9.61 -11.96
CA LEU A 536 6.11 8.72 -10.82
C LEU A 536 6.03 7.25 -11.28
N THR A 537 5.51 7.02 -12.49
CA THR A 537 5.56 5.74 -13.17
C THR A 537 6.94 5.48 -13.77
N ILE A 538 7.58 4.38 -13.37
CA ILE A 538 8.91 3.97 -13.86
C ILE A 538 8.73 2.75 -14.76
N THR A 539 8.86 2.96 -16.07
CA THR A 539 8.73 1.90 -17.07
C THR A 539 10.04 1.16 -17.28
N LYS A 540 10.09 -0.11 -16.87
CA LYS A 540 11.21 -1.04 -17.09
C LYS A 540 10.71 -2.48 -17.09
N LYS A 541 11.53 -3.43 -17.55
CA LYS A 541 11.21 -4.86 -17.44
C LYS A 541 10.87 -5.22 -15.98
N GLY A 542 9.72 -5.86 -15.76
CA GLY A 542 9.22 -6.23 -14.44
C GLY A 542 8.67 -5.08 -13.59
N CYS A 543 8.48 -3.86 -14.14
CA CYS A 543 8.08 -2.71 -13.33
C CYS A 543 6.72 -2.88 -12.62
N ALA A 544 5.77 -3.60 -13.23
CA ALA A 544 4.47 -3.82 -12.62
C ALA A 544 4.57 -4.74 -11.39
N LEU A 545 5.55 -5.66 -11.39
CA LEU A 545 5.74 -6.58 -10.28
C LEU A 545 6.08 -5.87 -8.96
N GLU A 546 6.74 -4.72 -9.06
CA GLU A 546 7.09 -3.85 -7.93
C GLU A 546 6.11 -2.68 -7.75
N GLY A 547 5.00 -2.64 -8.52
CA GLY A 547 4.04 -1.53 -8.51
C GLY A 547 4.65 -0.18 -8.90
N LEU A 548 5.71 -0.20 -9.72
CA LEU A 548 6.37 0.99 -10.26
C LEU A 548 5.65 1.53 -11.49
N CYS A 549 4.89 0.68 -12.18
CA CYS A 549 4.10 1.02 -13.35
C CYS A 549 2.81 0.20 -13.35
N ILE A 550 1.82 0.69 -14.09
CA ILE A 550 0.67 -0.14 -14.48
C ILE A 550 1.12 -1.01 -15.67
N CYS A 551 0.72 -2.28 -15.66
CA CYS A 551 1.01 -3.21 -16.75
C CYS A 551 0.47 -2.66 -18.08
N SER A 552 1.36 -2.37 -19.04
CA SER A 552 0.97 -1.88 -20.37
C SER A 552 1.69 -2.60 -21.50
N GLN A 553 2.75 -3.35 -21.18
CA GLN A 553 3.44 -4.27 -22.07
C GLN A 553 3.75 -5.54 -21.29
N ASP A 554 3.78 -6.67 -22.00
CA ASP A 554 4.24 -7.97 -21.51
C ASP A 554 5.53 -7.87 -20.68
N SER A 555 6.52 -7.12 -21.15
CA SER A 555 7.80 -6.98 -20.46
C SER A 555 7.68 -6.45 -19.02
N HIS A 556 6.61 -5.72 -18.68
CA HIS A 556 6.35 -5.15 -17.36
C HIS A 556 5.90 -6.21 -16.35
N CYS A 557 5.30 -7.30 -16.83
CA CYS A 557 4.48 -8.23 -16.04
C CYS A 557 5.03 -9.66 -16.06
N ALA A 558 6.24 -9.83 -16.60
CA ALA A 558 6.95 -11.11 -16.66
C ALA A 558 6.08 -12.31 -17.12
N PRO A 559 5.42 -12.25 -18.31
CA PRO A 559 4.44 -13.24 -18.74
C PRO A 559 5.02 -14.66 -18.85
N ARG A 560 6.32 -14.78 -19.16
CA ARG A 560 7.03 -16.07 -19.16
C ARG A 560 7.10 -16.75 -17.78
N LYS A 561 6.85 -16.00 -16.70
CA LYS A 561 6.85 -16.46 -15.31
C LYS A 561 5.46 -16.48 -14.65
N GLY A 562 4.36 -16.32 -15.40
CA GLY A 562 3.04 -16.80 -14.94
C GLY A 562 1.94 -15.79 -14.58
N ILE A 563 1.79 -14.66 -15.30
CA ILE A 563 0.58 -13.79 -15.13
C ILE A 563 -0.58 -14.20 -16.05
N CYS A 564 -0.30 -14.84 -17.18
CA CYS A 564 -1.24 -15.66 -17.95
C CYS A 564 -0.41 -16.54 -18.88
N ARG A 565 -0.57 -17.87 -18.83
CA ARG A 565 -0.01 -18.78 -19.83
C ARG A 565 -1.15 -19.34 -20.64
N ALA A 566 -1.36 -18.80 -21.84
CA ALA A 566 -1.95 -19.58 -22.91
C ALA A 566 -0.84 -20.49 -23.47
N ALA A 567 -1.19 -21.70 -23.92
CA ALA A 567 -0.24 -22.59 -24.61
C ALA A 567 0.32 -21.91 -25.86
N GLU A 568 -0.53 -21.09 -26.48
CA GLU A 568 -0.35 -20.46 -27.77
C GLU A 568 -1.20 -19.18 -27.84
N ALA A 569 -0.79 -18.23 -28.67
CA ALA A 569 -1.57 -17.04 -28.98
C ALA A 569 -1.66 -16.83 -30.50
N ALA A 570 -2.86 -16.55 -30.99
CA ALA A 570 -3.14 -16.23 -32.38
C ALA A 570 -3.43 -14.74 -32.54
N TYR A 571 -2.96 -14.17 -33.66
CA TYR A 571 -3.05 -12.74 -33.98
C TYR A 571 -3.61 -12.55 -35.40
N PRO A 572 -4.90 -12.89 -35.62
CA PRO A 572 -5.51 -12.75 -36.94
C PRO A 572 -5.51 -11.29 -37.40
N ARG A 573 -5.22 -11.11 -38.70
CA ARG A 573 -5.22 -9.81 -39.40
C ARG A 573 -6.44 -9.62 -40.27
N THR A 574 -7.21 -10.69 -40.53
CA THR A 574 -8.46 -10.66 -41.28
C THR A 574 -9.52 -11.52 -40.58
N GLU A 575 -10.79 -11.29 -40.90
CA GLU A 575 -11.89 -12.13 -40.39
C GLU A 575 -11.73 -13.59 -40.83
N ASP A 576 -11.22 -13.85 -42.04
CA ASP A 576 -10.93 -15.20 -42.53
C ASP A 576 -9.84 -15.91 -41.71
N GLU A 577 -8.77 -15.20 -41.34
CA GLU A 577 -7.74 -15.72 -40.44
C GLU A 577 -8.32 -16.02 -39.06
N LEU A 578 -9.22 -15.17 -38.56
CA LEU A 578 -9.90 -15.40 -37.29
C LEU A 578 -10.80 -16.65 -37.35
N ILE A 579 -11.55 -16.83 -38.44
CA ILE A 579 -12.37 -18.03 -38.67
C ILE A 579 -11.49 -19.29 -38.69
N ALA A 580 -10.37 -19.25 -39.42
CA ALA A 580 -9.43 -20.37 -39.48
C ALA A 580 -8.84 -20.73 -38.11
N VAL A 581 -8.49 -19.72 -37.31
CA VAL A 581 -7.99 -19.89 -35.94
C VAL A 581 -9.04 -20.53 -35.03
N VAL A 582 -10.29 -20.03 -35.06
CA VAL A 582 -11.39 -20.58 -34.24
C VAL A 582 -11.71 -22.01 -34.68
N ALA A 583 -11.75 -22.28 -35.98
CA ALA A 583 -12.01 -23.62 -36.52
C ALA A 583 -10.92 -24.63 -36.12
N ALA A 584 -9.65 -24.24 -36.20
CA ALA A 584 -8.53 -25.09 -35.80
C ALA A 584 -8.59 -25.44 -34.31
N ALA A 585 -8.82 -24.44 -33.45
CA ALA A 585 -8.93 -24.68 -32.02
C ALA A 585 -10.18 -25.46 -31.62
N ALA A 586 -11.30 -25.29 -32.32
CA ALA A 586 -12.51 -26.09 -32.11
C ALA A 586 -12.31 -27.56 -32.54
N ARG A 587 -11.56 -27.84 -33.62
CA ARG A 587 -11.18 -29.21 -34.03
C ARG A 587 -10.37 -29.94 -32.96
N GLU A 588 -9.55 -29.20 -32.25
CA GLU A 588 -8.64 -29.72 -31.22
C GLU A 588 -9.28 -29.72 -29.81
N ASP A 589 -10.56 -29.38 -29.67
CA ASP A 589 -11.28 -29.21 -28.39
C ASP A 589 -10.54 -28.27 -27.40
N ARG A 590 -9.87 -27.24 -27.94
CA ARG A 590 -9.09 -26.30 -27.14
C ARG A 590 -9.97 -25.23 -26.53
N LYS A 591 -9.71 -24.90 -25.26
CA LYS A 591 -10.31 -23.72 -24.65
C LYS A 591 -9.74 -22.47 -25.33
N MET A 592 -10.62 -21.57 -25.74
CA MET A 592 -10.25 -20.32 -26.41
C MET A 592 -10.74 -19.12 -25.61
N LYS A 593 -9.95 -18.04 -25.60
CA LYS A 593 -10.40 -16.73 -25.13
C LYS A 593 -9.93 -15.62 -26.04
N ALA A 594 -10.83 -14.68 -26.32
CA ALA A 594 -10.48 -13.44 -27.01
C ALA A 594 -9.75 -12.50 -26.03
N ALA A 595 -8.50 -12.16 -26.33
CA ALA A 595 -7.81 -11.04 -25.70
C ALA A 595 -8.29 -9.74 -26.37
N THR A 596 -9.40 -9.21 -25.87
CA THR A 596 -9.85 -7.88 -26.25
C THR A 596 -9.16 -6.84 -25.36
N TRP A 597 -8.40 -5.92 -25.94
CA TRP A 597 -7.47 -5.10 -25.17
C TRP A 597 -8.19 -3.98 -24.40
N SER A 598 -8.39 -4.20 -23.10
CA SER A 598 -8.55 -3.15 -22.09
C SER A 598 -7.30 -3.15 -21.22
N SER A 599 -6.36 -2.25 -21.48
CA SER A 599 -5.09 -2.11 -20.72
C SER A 599 -5.26 -1.68 -19.25
N HIS A 600 -6.48 -1.77 -18.70
CA HIS A 600 -6.81 -1.49 -17.30
C HIS A 600 -7.28 -2.71 -16.51
N SER A 601 -7.52 -3.84 -17.17
CA SER A 601 -7.86 -5.10 -16.48
C SER A 601 -7.52 -6.25 -17.42
N ILE A 602 -6.56 -7.09 -17.06
CA ILE A 602 -6.53 -8.47 -17.54
C ILE A 602 -7.10 -9.30 -16.39
N PRO A 603 -8.42 -9.41 -16.23
CA PRO A 603 -8.95 -10.39 -15.30
C PRO A 603 -8.52 -11.78 -15.78
N LYS A 604 -8.40 -12.76 -14.86
CA LYS A 604 -8.23 -14.20 -15.18
C LYS A 604 -9.20 -14.69 -16.26
N LEU A 605 -10.29 -13.97 -16.53
CA LEU A 605 -11.25 -14.15 -17.62
C LEU A 605 -10.62 -14.19 -19.03
N ALA A 606 -9.49 -13.51 -19.24
CA ALA A 606 -8.74 -13.50 -20.49
C ALA A 606 -7.78 -14.71 -20.62
N CYS A 607 -7.65 -15.54 -19.59
CA CYS A 607 -6.83 -16.75 -19.65
C CYS A 607 -7.67 -17.94 -20.12
N PRO A 608 -7.28 -18.61 -21.22
CA PRO A 608 -7.96 -19.82 -21.65
C PRO A 608 -7.55 -20.98 -20.71
N GLY A 609 -8.39 -21.28 -19.72
CA GLY A 609 -8.21 -22.38 -18.76
C GLY A 609 -7.85 -21.95 -17.33
N SER A 610 -8.09 -22.84 -16.35
CA SER A 610 -7.83 -22.65 -14.91
C SER A 610 -6.33 -22.80 -14.56
N GLY A 611 -5.46 -22.09 -15.27
CA GLY A 611 -4.02 -22.08 -15.00
C GLY A 611 -3.22 -23.31 -15.48
N SER A 612 -3.80 -24.23 -16.24
CA SER A 612 -3.09 -25.43 -16.75
C SER A 612 -2.17 -25.16 -17.94
N GLY A 613 -2.29 -24.01 -18.61
CA GLY A 613 -1.42 -23.66 -19.73
C GLY A 613 -1.81 -24.26 -21.08
N ASP A 614 -3.01 -24.86 -21.23
CA ASP A 614 -3.42 -25.62 -22.43
C ASP A 614 -4.35 -24.86 -23.41
N GLY A 615 -4.69 -23.60 -23.11
CA GLY A 615 -5.65 -22.84 -23.90
C GLY A 615 -5.06 -21.93 -24.98
N LEU A 616 -5.88 -21.51 -25.95
CA LEU A 616 -5.53 -20.57 -27.02
C LEU A 616 -6.04 -19.15 -26.72
N LEU A 617 -5.13 -18.17 -26.75
CA LEU A 617 -5.48 -16.76 -26.67
C LEU A 617 -5.62 -16.17 -28.09
N ILE A 618 -6.71 -15.48 -28.38
CA ILE A 618 -6.94 -14.87 -29.70
C ILE A 618 -6.94 -13.35 -29.54
N SER A 619 -5.91 -12.68 -30.03
CA SER A 619 -5.81 -11.22 -29.99
C SER A 619 -6.33 -10.60 -31.28
N THR A 620 -7.37 -9.78 -31.19
CA THR A 620 -7.95 -9.08 -32.35
C THR A 620 -7.26 -7.75 -32.65
N MET A 621 -6.13 -7.44 -32.01
CA MET A 621 -5.45 -6.15 -32.12
C MET A 621 -5.00 -5.78 -33.55
N HIS A 622 -4.90 -6.77 -34.45
CA HIS A 622 -4.56 -6.56 -35.86
C HIS A 622 -5.77 -6.52 -36.80
N LEU A 623 -6.97 -6.77 -36.28
CA LEU A 623 -8.24 -6.44 -36.93
C LEU A 623 -8.56 -4.97 -36.65
N ASN A 624 -7.79 -4.03 -37.21
CA ASN A 624 -7.80 -2.63 -36.82
C ASN A 624 -8.18 -1.66 -37.95
N ARG A 625 -9.00 -2.12 -38.90
CA ARG A 625 -9.49 -1.31 -40.02
C ARG A 625 -10.87 -0.72 -39.73
N THR A 626 -11.06 0.52 -40.16
CA THR A 626 -12.38 1.11 -40.36
C THR A 626 -12.87 0.68 -41.73
N LEU A 627 -13.98 -0.05 -41.77
CA LEU A 627 -14.49 -0.70 -42.97
C LEU A 627 -15.45 0.22 -43.74
N GLU A 628 -16.27 0.99 -43.02
CA GLU A 628 -17.28 1.87 -43.59
C GLU A 628 -17.60 3.03 -42.64
N VAL A 629 -17.77 4.25 -43.17
CA VAL A 629 -18.33 5.39 -42.44
C VAL A 629 -19.50 5.96 -43.25
N ASP A 630 -20.73 5.80 -42.76
CA ASP A 630 -21.94 6.28 -43.41
C ASP A 630 -22.43 7.57 -42.73
N ARG A 631 -22.36 8.68 -43.47
CA ARG A 631 -22.79 10.00 -42.99
C ARG A 631 -24.30 10.19 -42.98
N GLN A 632 -25.05 9.44 -43.78
CA GLN A 632 -26.51 9.55 -43.85
C GLN A 632 -27.15 8.83 -42.67
N SER A 633 -26.71 7.60 -42.37
CA SER A 633 -27.19 6.85 -41.21
C SER A 633 -26.44 7.17 -39.92
N MET A 634 -25.37 7.96 -39.98
CA MET A 634 -24.49 8.30 -38.84
C MET A 634 -23.90 7.06 -38.14
N THR A 635 -23.55 6.04 -38.90
CA THR A 635 -22.99 4.77 -38.39
C THR A 635 -21.59 4.50 -38.93
N MET A 636 -20.79 3.74 -38.20
CA MET A 636 -19.44 3.39 -38.62
C MET A 636 -19.15 1.92 -38.36
N THR A 637 -18.86 1.16 -39.42
CA THR A 637 -18.48 -0.25 -39.30
C THR A 637 -16.96 -0.36 -39.12
N VAL A 638 -16.52 -0.97 -38.03
CA VAL A 638 -15.10 -1.12 -37.68
C VAL A 638 -14.77 -2.53 -37.22
N GLU A 639 -13.52 -2.92 -37.45
CA GLU A 639 -12.97 -4.14 -36.87
C GLU A 639 -12.68 -3.99 -35.37
N SER A 640 -12.75 -5.11 -34.62
CA SER A 640 -12.73 -5.09 -33.15
C SER A 640 -11.39 -4.66 -32.51
N GLY A 641 -10.31 -4.61 -33.28
CA GLY A 641 -9.00 -4.10 -32.90
C GLY A 641 -8.81 -2.60 -33.10
N VAL A 642 -9.77 -1.89 -33.72
CA VAL A 642 -9.72 -0.42 -33.86
C VAL A 642 -9.67 0.20 -32.46
N SER A 643 -8.66 1.04 -32.21
CA SER A 643 -8.52 1.76 -30.94
C SER A 643 -9.54 2.90 -30.84
N LEU A 644 -9.97 3.26 -29.63
CA LEU A 644 -10.84 4.42 -29.42
C LEU A 644 -10.23 5.70 -29.98
N ARG A 645 -8.91 5.86 -29.90
CA ARG A 645 -8.21 6.99 -30.52
C ARG A 645 -8.45 7.05 -32.03
N GLN A 646 -8.31 5.93 -32.71
CA GLN A 646 -8.55 5.84 -34.15
C GLN A 646 -10.04 6.04 -34.45
N LEU A 647 -10.93 5.39 -33.69
CA LEU A 647 -12.37 5.52 -33.81
C LEU A 647 -12.85 6.98 -33.75
N ILE A 648 -12.31 7.76 -32.81
CA ILE A 648 -12.62 9.19 -32.67
C ILE A 648 -12.10 9.98 -33.88
N ASN A 649 -10.89 9.69 -34.34
CA ASN A 649 -10.28 10.41 -35.46
C ASN A 649 -11.03 10.14 -36.77
N ASP A 650 -11.33 8.88 -37.06
CA ASP A 650 -12.02 8.46 -38.28
C ASP A 650 -13.45 9.02 -38.33
N ALA A 651 -14.16 9.03 -37.19
CA ALA A 651 -15.46 9.69 -37.07
C ALA A 651 -15.35 11.21 -37.31
N ALA A 652 -14.34 11.87 -36.73
CA ALA A 652 -14.14 13.30 -36.88
C ALA A 652 -13.81 13.71 -38.34
N GLU A 653 -13.01 12.91 -39.05
CA GLU A 653 -12.75 13.12 -40.49
C GLU A 653 -14.02 13.04 -41.35
N ALA A 654 -15.00 12.24 -40.90
CA ALA A 654 -16.31 12.16 -41.52
C ALA A 654 -17.30 13.26 -41.08
N GLY A 655 -16.90 14.15 -40.17
CA GLY A 655 -17.78 15.18 -39.59
C GLY A 655 -18.77 14.62 -38.56
N LEU A 656 -18.49 13.43 -38.01
CA LEU A 656 -19.29 12.77 -36.99
C LEU A 656 -18.57 12.80 -35.63
N ALA A 657 -19.31 12.54 -34.56
CA ALA A 657 -18.77 12.38 -33.22
C ALA A 657 -19.38 11.13 -32.57
N LEU A 658 -18.61 10.46 -31.73
CA LEU A 658 -19.12 9.35 -30.93
C LEU A 658 -20.06 9.90 -29.84
N PRO A 659 -21.25 9.31 -29.62
CA PRO A 659 -22.17 9.76 -28.58
C PRO A 659 -21.57 9.66 -27.18
N HIS A 660 -20.68 8.68 -26.98
CA HIS A 660 -20.12 8.35 -25.68
C HIS A 660 -18.69 7.79 -25.82
N THR A 661 -17.74 8.27 -25.00
CA THR A 661 -16.34 7.79 -25.01
C THR A 661 -15.77 7.58 -23.61
N PRO A 662 -15.12 6.44 -23.29
CA PRO A 662 -14.39 6.28 -22.04
C PRO A 662 -13.10 7.14 -22.01
N TYR A 663 -12.57 7.38 -20.81
CA TYR A 663 -11.41 8.28 -20.60
C TYR A 663 -10.12 7.78 -21.27
N TRP A 664 -9.90 6.46 -21.28
CA TRP A 664 -8.69 5.86 -21.84
C TRP A 664 -8.80 5.63 -23.35
N ARG A 665 -8.01 6.34 -24.15
CA ARG A 665 -8.06 6.27 -25.63
C ARG A 665 -7.35 5.06 -26.26
N GLY A 666 -6.65 4.25 -25.46
CA GLY A 666 -5.91 3.07 -25.94
C GLY A 666 -6.71 1.77 -25.94
N VAL A 667 -7.98 1.79 -25.49
CA VAL A 667 -8.88 0.62 -25.52
C VAL A 667 -9.34 0.33 -26.96
N THR A 668 -9.51 -0.94 -27.33
CA THR A 668 -10.08 -1.30 -28.64
C THR A 668 -11.60 -1.43 -28.58
N VAL A 669 -12.29 -1.39 -29.73
CA VAL A 669 -13.75 -1.62 -29.81
C VAL A 669 -14.15 -2.95 -29.19
N GLY A 670 -13.44 -4.02 -29.52
CA GLY A 670 -13.63 -5.33 -28.90
C GLY A 670 -13.36 -5.29 -27.40
N GLY A 671 -12.40 -4.48 -26.93
CA GLY A 671 -12.14 -4.27 -25.51
C GLY A 671 -13.31 -3.60 -24.80
N MET A 672 -13.85 -2.53 -25.39
CA MET A 672 -14.98 -1.78 -24.84
C MET A 672 -16.26 -2.62 -24.78
N MET A 673 -16.52 -3.43 -25.80
CA MET A 673 -17.63 -4.40 -25.80
C MET A 673 -17.36 -5.62 -24.92
N GLY A 674 -16.09 -6.00 -24.74
CA GLY A 674 -15.72 -7.13 -23.90
C GLY A 674 -15.94 -6.86 -22.42
N THR A 675 -15.67 -5.63 -21.96
CA THR A 675 -15.67 -5.28 -20.53
C THR A 675 -16.77 -4.29 -20.11
N GLY A 676 -17.60 -3.83 -21.05
CA GLY A 676 -18.68 -2.89 -20.75
C GLY A 676 -18.17 -1.48 -20.44
N ALA A 677 -17.34 -0.91 -21.31
CA ALA A 677 -16.76 0.41 -21.10
C ALA A 677 -17.83 1.51 -21.00
N HIS A 678 -17.66 2.40 -20.00
CA HIS A 678 -18.56 3.50 -19.70
C HIS A 678 -17.78 4.82 -19.52
N GLY A 679 -18.51 5.91 -19.36
CA GLY A 679 -17.98 7.27 -19.22
C GLY A 679 -18.78 8.01 -18.16
N SER A 680 -18.73 9.34 -18.15
CA SER A 680 -19.21 10.16 -17.03
C SER A 680 -20.52 10.90 -17.30
N THR A 681 -21.16 10.72 -18.47
CA THR A 681 -22.41 11.43 -18.80
C THR A 681 -23.65 10.66 -18.35
N LEU A 682 -24.65 11.39 -17.86
CA LEU A 682 -25.99 10.91 -17.50
C LEU A 682 -27.08 11.43 -18.46
N TRP A 683 -26.68 12.13 -19.54
CA TRP A 683 -27.60 12.76 -20.49
C TRP A 683 -27.60 12.01 -21.83
N GLY A 684 -28.79 11.63 -22.31
CA GLY A 684 -29.00 10.93 -23.59
C GLY A 684 -29.42 9.45 -23.44
N PRO A 685 -29.82 8.77 -24.54
CA PRO A 685 -30.10 7.34 -24.52
C PRO A 685 -28.78 6.53 -24.42
N GLY A 686 -28.66 5.71 -23.38
CA GLY A 686 -27.44 4.93 -23.10
C GLY A 686 -26.41 5.70 -22.27
N SER A 687 -25.75 5.00 -21.34
CA SER A 687 -24.68 5.56 -20.48
C SER A 687 -23.32 4.88 -20.72
N THR A 688 -23.29 3.97 -21.69
CA THR A 688 -22.15 3.09 -21.95
C THR A 688 -21.86 2.99 -23.45
N PHE A 689 -20.63 2.63 -23.82
CA PHE A 689 -20.24 2.53 -25.23
C PHE A 689 -21.09 1.50 -25.99
N HIS A 690 -21.44 0.39 -25.34
CA HIS A 690 -22.12 -0.73 -25.97
C HIS A 690 -23.61 -0.49 -26.22
N ASP A 691 -24.22 0.50 -25.56
CA ASP A 691 -25.60 0.94 -25.83
C ASP A 691 -25.75 1.52 -27.26
N HIS A 692 -24.63 1.95 -27.87
CA HIS A 692 -24.61 2.58 -29.19
C HIS A 692 -24.19 1.63 -30.33
N VAL A 693 -23.95 0.36 -30.03
CA VAL A 693 -23.57 -0.64 -31.04
C VAL A 693 -24.83 -1.24 -31.64
N VAL A 694 -25.07 -1.01 -32.93
CA VAL A 694 -26.29 -1.43 -33.63
C VAL A 694 -26.12 -2.73 -34.39
N ARG A 695 -24.88 -3.17 -34.62
CA ARG A 695 -24.59 -4.48 -35.22
C ARG A 695 -23.29 -5.07 -34.71
N VAL A 696 -23.25 -6.39 -34.56
CA VAL A 696 -22.04 -7.12 -34.20
C VAL A 696 -21.84 -8.32 -35.12
N ARG A 697 -20.60 -8.56 -35.54
CA ARG A 697 -20.19 -9.84 -36.15
C ARG A 697 -19.32 -10.62 -35.16
N ILE A 698 -19.69 -11.87 -34.92
CA ILE A 698 -19.06 -12.75 -33.94
C ILE A 698 -18.66 -14.05 -34.62
N VAL A 699 -17.41 -14.44 -34.46
CA VAL A 699 -16.91 -15.75 -34.88
C VAL A 699 -17.07 -16.73 -33.70
N THR A 700 -17.84 -17.79 -33.90
CA THR A 700 -18.15 -18.80 -32.88
C THR A 700 -17.68 -20.19 -33.32
N PRO A 701 -17.30 -21.09 -32.39
CA PRO A 701 -17.13 -22.50 -32.71
C PRO A 701 -18.42 -23.08 -33.30
N ALA A 702 -18.30 -24.00 -34.24
CA ALA A 702 -19.42 -24.64 -34.93
C ALA A 702 -19.22 -26.15 -35.05
N SER A 703 -20.23 -26.86 -35.54
CA SER A 703 -20.15 -28.31 -35.76
C SER A 703 -19.14 -28.65 -36.87
N PRO A 704 -18.65 -29.91 -36.93
CA PRO A 704 -17.83 -30.38 -38.05
C PRO A 704 -18.48 -30.19 -39.43
N GLU A 705 -19.82 -30.33 -39.50
CA GLU A 705 -20.60 -30.17 -40.72
C GLU A 705 -20.62 -28.71 -41.21
N GLU A 706 -20.49 -27.76 -40.28
CA GLU A 706 -20.38 -26.32 -40.54
C GLU A 706 -18.92 -25.84 -40.67
N GLY A 707 -17.94 -26.76 -40.68
CA GLY A 707 -16.52 -26.41 -40.86
C GLY A 707 -15.79 -25.97 -39.59
N TYR A 708 -16.36 -26.23 -38.40
CA TYR A 708 -15.82 -25.95 -37.06
C TYR A 708 -15.82 -24.49 -36.59
N ALA A 709 -16.16 -23.52 -37.45
CA ALA A 709 -16.42 -22.14 -37.05
C ALA A 709 -17.53 -21.52 -37.90
N ALA A 710 -18.34 -20.66 -37.29
CA ALA A 710 -19.43 -19.93 -37.95
C ALA A 710 -19.33 -18.44 -37.63
N VAL A 711 -19.71 -17.59 -38.59
CA VAL A 711 -19.88 -16.16 -38.37
C VAL A 711 -21.34 -15.86 -38.13
N ARG A 712 -21.65 -15.26 -36.99
CA ARG A 712 -22.98 -14.79 -36.64
C ARG A 712 -23.00 -13.27 -36.72
N GLN A 713 -23.93 -12.74 -37.49
CA GLN A 713 -24.23 -11.32 -37.53
C GLN A 713 -25.48 -11.08 -36.72
N LEU A 714 -25.40 -10.17 -35.75
CA LEU A 714 -26.51 -9.76 -34.91
C LEU A 714 -26.80 -8.29 -35.21
N GLU A 715 -28.03 -8.00 -35.61
CA GLU A 715 -28.56 -6.67 -35.87
C GLU A 715 -29.27 -6.12 -34.61
N GLU A 716 -29.62 -4.83 -34.63
CA GLU A 716 -30.18 -4.12 -33.49
C GLU A 716 -31.51 -4.70 -32.97
N ASP A 717 -32.30 -5.30 -33.87
CA ASP A 717 -33.57 -5.95 -33.60
C ASP A 717 -33.44 -7.41 -33.14
N ASP A 718 -32.25 -8.01 -33.24
CA ASP A 718 -32.01 -9.36 -32.72
C ASP A 718 -31.98 -9.35 -31.19
N PRO A 719 -32.82 -10.13 -30.49
CA PRO A 719 -32.82 -10.21 -29.02
C PRO A 719 -31.43 -10.55 -28.43
N GLU A 720 -30.63 -11.33 -29.16
CA GLU A 720 -29.30 -11.79 -28.78
C GLU A 720 -28.21 -10.70 -28.85
N ILE A 721 -28.43 -9.58 -29.57
CA ILE A 721 -27.43 -8.51 -29.67
C ILE A 721 -27.09 -7.91 -28.30
N ASN A 722 -28.06 -7.89 -27.38
CA ASN A 722 -27.86 -7.39 -26.02
C ASN A 722 -26.85 -8.25 -25.24
N ALA A 723 -26.79 -9.55 -25.51
CA ALA A 723 -25.79 -10.43 -24.93
C ALA A 723 -24.40 -10.21 -25.58
N ALA A 724 -24.36 -9.80 -26.84
CA ALA A 724 -23.12 -9.49 -27.57
C ALA A 724 -22.51 -8.12 -27.21
N ARG A 725 -23.33 -7.12 -26.89
CA ARG A 725 -22.96 -5.77 -26.48
C ARG A 725 -22.04 -5.75 -25.25
N VAL A 726 -22.23 -6.70 -24.31
CA VAL A 726 -21.26 -7.02 -23.23
C VAL A 726 -21.11 -8.52 -23.06
N SER A 727 -20.15 -9.12 -23.78
CA SER A 727 -20.07 -10.57 -23.90
C SER A 727 -18.96 -11.24 -23.08
N LEU A 728 -18.05 -10.49 -22.44
CA LEU A 728 -16.91 -11.05 -21.67
C LEU A 728 -16.07 -12.11 -22.45
N GLY A 729 -16.17 -12.09 -23.79
CA GLY A 729 -15.62 -13.12 -24.67
C GLY A 729 -16.14 -14.53 -24.40
N VAL A 730 -17.38 -14.71 -23.91
CA VAL A 730 -18.03 -16.03 -23.73
C VAL A 730 -18.92 -16.45 -24.89
N LEU A 731 -19.38 -15.50 -25.71
CA LEU A 731 -20.26 -15.77 -26.85
C LEU A 731 -19.51 -16.05 -28.16
N GLY A 732 -18.18 -15.86 -28.16
CA GLY A 732 -17.33 -15.96 -29.35
C GLY A 732 -16.34 -14.79 -29.43
N VAL A 733 -15.66 -14.66 -30.56
CA VAL A 733 -14.71 -13.57 -30.83
C VAL A 733 -15.39 -12.53 -31.71
N ILE A 734 -15.60 -11.32 -31.19
CA ILE A 734 -16.14 -10.20 -31.98
C ILE A 734 -15.10 -9.83 -33.05
N SER A 735 -15.48 -9.91 -34.32
CA SER A 735 -14.64 -9.51 -35.46
C SER A 735 -14.89 -8.06 -35.84
N GLN A 736 -16.16 -7.62 -35.83
CA GLN A 736 -16.59 -6.30 -36.28
C GLN A 736 -17.76 -5.78 -35.43
N ALA A 737 -17.90 -4.46 -35.37
CA ALA A 737 -19.04 -3.77 -34.77
C ALA A 737 -19.46 -2.57 -35.64
N ARG A 738 -20.75 -2.20 -35.62
CA ARG A 738 -21.30 -1.01 -36.29
C ARG A 738 -21.96 -0.08 -35.31
#